data_AF-A0A967Z7P2-F1
#
_entry.id   AF-A0A967Z7P2-F1
#
_cell.length_a   1.000
_cell.length_b   1.000
_cell.length_c   1.000
_cell.angle_alpha   90.00
_cell.angle_beta   90.00
_cell.angle_gamma   90.00
#
_symmetry.space_group_name_H-M   'P 1'
#
loop_
_entity.id
_entity.type
_entity.pdbx_description
1 polymer ?
#
loop_
_entity_poly.entity_id
_entity_poly.type
_entity_poly.pdbx_seq_one_letter_code
_entity_poly.pdbx_strand_id
1 'polypeptide(L)'
;MIYIIERELNALLPTPEVGCFEFHVSRHARDKYEFEEAIFSSTGNVIFANFHAARLFAQKMNEKRDLIQAPEQTVRAGLINAMGLLDEILHYVISQYRQQINPKLFEESLAWLESEIGSDEVDRSLRKFVEEFPAIAVYKKQTDVATYLKSSTDGIPNREIVLEEMLMLWVSNENPALSPFMELFDDEALEKETAYLEIVQSLRDFFETQPVFGPDNQNLIDMLRAPALASPDSLEGQLRFIRQRWGVMLGSFLQRLFSSLDFIREENKALFFGPGPTQVAEFGLIEHEPEQFSPDLHWMPRLVLLAKSTLVWLDQLSKKYQRSITRLDQIPDEELDSLARWGFTGLWLIGVWERSPASKKIKQNCGNPEAESSAYSLFDYEISHSLGGHEALQNLKQRCWQRGIRLASDMVPNHTGLDSRWIREHPDWFISLPYSPFPSYTFNGASYSGDPRYGIFIEDKYYDRTDAAVVFKREDYWTGDVHYIYHGNDGTSMPWNDTAQLDYLNPEVREAVIQKILDVARMFPVIRFDAAMTLAKKHYQRLWYPEPGHGGDIPSRAEYGMTRDVFNQRIPNEFWREVVDRVAQELPDTLLLAEAFWLMEGYFVRSLGMHRVYNSAFMNMLKNEENEKYRNTIKNTIQFNPEILKRYVNFMNNPDEETAVAQFGKDDKYFGVCMMMVTMPGLPMFGHGQVEGFVEKYGMEYSRAYMEEQVDWNLVHRHEREIFPLMKKRYVFAEVENFLLYDFFVPDGHVNENVFAYSNRFGEERGLVVYNNKFEQTSGWIRNATAYAVKTGSGDETKLVQKTLGKGLALHHEEDYYCIFRDYISGLQYIRNCRELCEKGIFVELDAFKYHVFLDFQQVHDNEQRQYAQLTAHLNGRGVPSIQEEFKELTLSPLLAALDSLLNTEMVNRFMNNRSKIRKKAEKAFSSEFEERYSELLKQVDHFSSGNGNQDEVAKTIRKKLDVALSLDGIDKRISEPGQKSRKFQSAIKYLKNGLNQDAFSWTTLFSWLVVHELGKLATDKNYEQRSRSWIDEWLFGKRVERVFANQEASDEQKWQGKWLVNLLTSHQNWHVNYKAKKGQEYLIFNDLFNSLELPQFLNVHRYDGILWFNKERFEQILWWLFAIAVVQIVSRTRVTKDKAIQEIGQVFDIVNKWLAAEKESEYQVEKLWESLKAKSGFTEKKTGSSNQEGGRAKTGVKRKKKEKQW
;
A
#
# COMPACT_ATOMS: atom_id res chain seq x y z
N MET A 1 -40.48 9.06 -32.13
CA MET A 1 -40.96 7.74 -32.64
C MET A 1 -40.85 6.64 -31.59
N ILE A 2 -39.73 6.54 -30.85
CA ILE A 2 -39.57 5.57 -29.75
C ILE A 2 -40.53 5.83 -28.58
N TYR A 3 -40.85 7.10 -28.27
CA TYR A 3 -41.90 7.47 -27.29
C TYR A 3 -43.32 6.99 -27.66
N ILE A 4 -43.59 6.79 -28.96
CA ILE A 4 -44.87 6.22 -29.44
C ILE A 4 -44.83 4.69 -29.30
N ILE A 5 -43.66 4.08 -29.55
CA ILE A 5 -43.45 2.63 -29.45
C ILE A 5 -43.40 2.16 -27.99
N GLU A 6 -42.83 2.91 -27.04
CA GLU A 6 -42.87 2.60 -25.60
C GLU A 6 -44.26 2.81 -25.00
N ARG A 7 -45.00 3.81 -25.48
CA ARG A 7 -46.41 4.00 -25.12
C ARG A 7 -47.29 2.86 -25.64
N GLU A 8 -46.97 2.30 -26.82
CA GLU A 8 -47.66 1.11 -27.37
C GLU A 8 -47.21 -0.21 -26.71
N LEU A 9 -45.95 -0.34 -26.28
CA LEU A 9 -45.43 -1.53 -25.59
C LEU A 9 -45.87 -1.63 -24.12
N ASN A 10 -45.99 -0.50 -23.41
CA ASN A 10 -46.61 -0.48 -22.07
C ASN A 10 -48.14 -0.58 -22.12
N ALA A 11 -48.77 -0.30 -23.26
CA ALA A 11 -50.20 -0.54 -23.50
C ALA A 11 -50.51 -2.02 -23.84
N LEU A 12 -49.49 -2.89 -24.01
CA LEU A 12 -49.65 -4.30 -24.40
C LEU A 12 -49.69 -5.29 -23.22
N LEU A 13 -49.54 -4.82 -21.97
CA LEU A 13 -50.00 -5.59 -20.82
C LEU A 13 -51.49 -5.29 -20.64
N PRO A 14 -52.40 -6.28 -20.67
CA PRO A 14 -53.78 -6.02 -20.35
C PRO A 14 -53.83 -5.56 -18.89
N THR A 15 -54.01 -4.26 -18.68
CA THR A 15 -54.64 -3.79 -17.44
C THR A 15 -55.95 -4.55 -17.33
N PRO A 16 -56.24 -5.22 -16.20
CA PRO A 16 -57.58 -5.72 -15.96
C PRO A 16 -58.55 -4.58 -16.25
N GLU A 17 -59.65 -4.85 -16.94
CA GLU A 17 -60.73 -3.88 -17.16
C GLU A 17 -61.25 -3.40 -15.79
N VAL A 18 -60.64 -2.35 -15.26
CA VAL A 18 -61.07 -1.61 -14.08
C VAL A 18 -61.34 -0.21 -14.60
N GLY A 19 -62.61 0.15 -14.69
CA GLY A 19 -63.01 1.52 -14.99
C GLY A 19 -62.48 2.47 -13.91
N CYS A 20 -61.93 3.60 -14.36
CA CYS A 20 -61.81 4.91 -13.70
C CYS A 20 -62.11 5.03 -12.18
N PHE A 21 -61.29 4.51 -11.26
CA PHE A 21 -61.37 4.89 -9.84
C PHE A 21 -59.96 5.05 -9.22
N GLU A 22 -59.68 6.24 -8.68
CA GLU A 22 -58.39 6.67 -8.13
C GLU A 22 -58.65 7.60 -6.92
N PHE A 23 -57.61 8.19 -6.32
CA PHE A 23 -57.74 8.98 -5.09
C PHE A 23 -58.48 10.32 -5.26
N HIS A 24 -59.46 10.60 -4.40
CA HIS A 24 -60.18 11.88 -4.39
C HIS A 24 -59.35 13.06 -3.88
N VAL A 25 -59.47 14.20 -4.57
CA VAL A 25 -58.92 15.47 -4.08
C VAL A 25 -60.01 16.54 -4.11
N SER A 26 -60.22 17.19 -2.96
CA SER A 26 -61.22 18.23 -2.76
C SER A 26 -61.02 19.40 -3.72
N ARG A 27 -62.12 20.05 -4.12
CA ARG A 27 -62.10 21.29 -4.91
C ARG A 27 -61.19 22.32 -4.27
N HIS A 28 -61.27 22.47 -2.94
CA HIS A 28 -60.45 23.40 -2.19
C HIS A 28 -58.94 23.10 -2.33
N ALA A 29 -58.54 21.83 -2.22
CA ALA A 29 -57.15 21.45 -2.40
C ALA A 29 -56.65 21.67 -3.84
N ARG A 30 -57.49 21.37 -4.86
CA ARG A 30 -57.17 21.65 -6.27
C ARG A 30 -56.91 23.14 -6.51
N ASP A 31 -57.78 23.99 -5.96
CA ASP A 31 -57.66 25.44 -6.08
C ASP A 31 -56.44 25.99 -5.31
N LYS A 32 -56.17 25.46 -4.09
CA LYS A 32 -55.07 25.89 -3.21
C LYS A 32 -53.69 25.57 -3.78
N TYR A 33 -53.52 24.36 -4.31
CA TYR A 33 -52.23 23.83 -4.79
C TYR A 33 -52.01 23.95 -6.29
N GLU A 34 -53.04 24.31 -7.05
CA GLU A 34 -52.97 24.51 -8.51
C GLU A 34 -52.44 23.25 -9.23
N PHE A 35 -53.00 22.08 -8.89
CA PHE A 35 -52.60 20.82 -9.50
C PHE A 35 -52.92 20.77 -11.00
N GLU A 36 -52.04 20.13 -11.78
CA GLU A 36 -52.24 20.00 -13.23
C GLU A 36 -53.47 19.14 -13.55
N GLU A 37 -54.38 19.64 -14.39
CA GLU A 37 -55.62 18.93 -14.72
C GLU A 37 -55.40 17.56 -15.39
N ALA A 38 -54.25 17.36 -16.02
CA ALA A 38 -53.90 16.15 -16.74
C ALA A 38 -53.69 14.93 -15.82
N ILE A 39 -53.48 15.15 -14.53
CA ILE A 39 -53.37 14.05 -13.55
C ILE A 39 -54.74 13.59 -13.07
N PHE A 40 -55.83 14.27 -13.43
CA PHE A 40 -57.17 13.89 -12.98
C PHE A 40 -57.89 13.01 -14.02
N SER A 41 -58.68 12.05 -13.56
CA SER A 41 -59.60 11.26 -14.41
C SER A 41 -60.96 11.91 -14.65
N SER A 42 -61.78 11.33 -15.53
CA SER A 42 -63.13 11.84 -15.84
C SER A 42 -64.05 11.89 -14.62
N THR A 43 -63.86 11.01 -13.63
CA THR A 43 -64.59 10.98 -12.36
C THR A 43 -64.05 11.98 -11.33
N GLY A 44 -62.88 12.60 -11.60
CA GLY A 44 -62.29 13.65 -10.78
C GLY A 44 -61.19 13.17 -9.84
N ASN A 45 -60.70 11.95 -9.98
CA ASN A 45 -59.69 11.38 -9.09
C ASN A 45 -58.27 11.60 -9.61
N VAL A 46 -57.23 11.43 -8.79
CA VAL A 46 -55.82 11.62 -9.19
C VAL A 46 -55.15 10.32 -9.63
N ILE A 47 -54.64 10.31 -10.86
CA ILE A 47 -53.79 9.28 -11.45
C ILE A 47 -52.31 9.62 -11.24
N PHE A 48 -51.63 8.85 -10.40
CA PHE A 48 -50.16 8.85 -10.38
C PHE A 48 -49.63 7.88 -11.44
N ALA A 49 -49.53 8.35 -12.68
CA ALA A 49 -49.05 7.55 -13.81
C ALA A 49 -47.61 7.03 -13.64
N ASN A 50 -46.78 7.73 -12.85
CA ASN A 50 -45.40 7.37 -12.50
C ASN A 50 -44.95 8.09 -11.22
N PHE A 51 -43.75 7.79 -10.71
CA PHE A 51 -43.23 8.44 -9.50
C PHE A 51 -42.88 9.92 -9.72
N HIS A 52 -42.56 10.32 -10.95
CA HIS A 52 -42.35 11.73 -11.27
C HIS A 52 -43.62 12.57 -11.00
N ALA A 53 -44.79 12.07 -11.38
CA ALA A 53 -46.08 12.70 -11.06
C ALA A 53 -46.29 12.84 -9.53
N ALA A 54 -45.93 11.82 -8.75
CA ALA A 54 -46.01 11.87 -7.29
C ALA A 54 -45.03 12.90 -6.69
N ARG A 55 -43.82 13.05 -7.26
CA ARG A 55 -42.84 14.08 -6.86
C ARG A 55 -43.34 15.49 -7.17
N LEU A 56 -43.94 15.71 -8.34
CA LEU A 56 -44.55 17.00 -8.71
C LEU A 56 -45.70 17.36 -7.77
N PHE A 57 -46.57 16.39 -7.47
CA PHE A 57 -47.69 16.59 -6.55
C PHE A 57 -47.21 16.96 -5.13
N ALA A 58 -46.23 16.21 -4.60
CA ALA A 58 -45.62 16.51 -3.31
C ALA A 58 -44.94 17.88 -3.28
N GLN A 59 -44.24 18.27 -4.35
CA GLN A 59 -43.61 19.59 -4.46
C GLN A 59 -44.64 20.71 -4.39
N LYS A 60 -45.73 20.64 -5.16
CA LYS A 60 -46.80 21.66 -5.14
C LYS A 60 -47.39 21.86 -3.77
N MET A 61 -47.57 20.77 -3.01
CA MET A 61 -48.01 20.85 -1.62
C MET A 61 -46.97 21.54 -0.73
N ASN A 62 -45.72 21.10 -0.80
CA ASN A 62 -44.64 21.63 0.02
C ASN A 62 -44.30 23.09 -0.28
N GLU A 63 -44.49 23.58 -1.51
CA GLU A 63 -44.27 24.98 -1.90
C GLU A 63 -45.25 25.96 -1.24
N LYS A 64 -46.47 25.50 -0.92
CA LYS A 64 -47.52 26.34 -0.32
C LYS A 64 -47.66 26.14 1.20
N ARG A 65 -47.10 25.06 1.78
CA ARG A 65 -47.10 24.78 3.23
C ARG A 65 -46.00 25.58 3.96
N ASP A 66 -46.23 25.97 5.22
CA ASP A 66 -45.22 26.63 6.06
C ASP A 66 -44.29 25.60 6.73
N LEU A 67 -43.37 25.06 5.94
CA LEU A 67 -42.41 24.05 6.39
C LEU A 67 -41.27 24.63 7.26
N ILE A 68 -41.18 25.96 7.41
CA ILE A 68 -40.17 26.60 8.26
C ILE A 68 -40.61 26.50 9.73
N GLN A 69 -41.90 26.74 10.02
CA GLN A 69 -42.44 26.66 11.37
C GLN A 69 -42.95 25.26 11.73
N ALA A 70 -43.31 24.44 10.74
CA ALA A 70 -43.86 23.09 10.93
C ALA A 70 -43.21 22.06 9.97
N PRO A 71 -41.90 21.75 10.13
CA PRO A 71 -41.19 20.83 9.23
C PRO A 71 -41.76 19.41 9.22
N GLU A 72 -42.44 18.99 10.28
CA GLU A 72 -43.17 17.73 10.38
C GLU A 72 -44.32 17.61 9.37
N GLN A 73 -44.78 18.71 8.79
CA GLN A 73 -45.81 18.73 7.74
C GLN A 73 -45.25 18.48 6.33
N THR A 74 -43.95 18.17 6.20
CA THR A 74 -43.34 17.89 4.89
C THR A 74 -43.94 16.65 4.25
N VAL A 75 -44.47 16.82 3.05
CA VAL A 75 -45.02 15.72 2.23
C VAL A 75 -43.89 15.03 1.47
N ARG A 76 -43.79 13.70 1.60
CA ARG A 76 -42.85 12.87 0.84
C ARG A 76 -43.55 12.22 -0.35
N ALA A 77 -42.85 12.13 -1.48
CA ALA A 77 -43.43 11.62 -2.72
C ALA A 77 -43.73 10.12 -2.64
N GLY A 78 -42.91 9.36 -1.90
CA GLY A 78 -43.17 7.94 -1.62
C GLY A 78 -44.47 7.71 -0.85
N LEU A 79 -44.82 8.60 0.09
CA LEU A 79 -46.08 8.52 0.84
C LEU A 79 -47.29 8.89 -0.02
N ILE A 80 -47.17 9.88 -0.90
CA ILE A 80 -48.23 10.23 -1.88
C ILE A 80 -48.49 9.07 -2.84
N ASN A 81 -47.42 8.46 -3.37
CA ASN A 81 -47.56 7.27 -4.22
C ASN A 81 -48.18 6.09 -3.46
N ALA A 82 -47.79 5.88 -2.20
CA ALA A 82 -48.35 4.81 -1.36
C ALA A 82 -49.85 5.00 -1.10
N MET A 83 -50.26 6.23 -0.83
CA MET A 83 -51.67 6.60 -0.63
C MET A 83 -52.50 6.34 -1.88
N GLY A 84 -52.05 6.83 -3.05
CA GLY A 84 -52.76 6.58 -4.31
C GLY A 84 -52.83 5.09 -4.66
N LEU A 85 -51.73 4.35 -4.47
CA LEU A 85 -51.72 2.91 -4.73
C LEU A 85 -52.62 2.13 -3.76
N LEU A 86 -52.67 2.52 -2.49
CA LEU A 86 -53.55 1.91 -1.50
C LEU A 86 -55.01 2.05 -1.95
N ASP A 87 -55.41 3.25 -2.34
CA ASP A 87 -56.76 3.56 -2.82
C ASP A 87 -57.14 2.76 -4.08
N GLU A 88 -56.26 2.73 -5.08
CA GLU A 88 -56.48 1.93 -6.30
C GLU A 88 -56.66 0.43 -5.99
N ILE A 89 -55.89 -0.11 -5.03
CA ILE A 89 -56.03 -1.51 -4.60
C ILE A 89 -57.38 -1.74 -3.90
N LEU A 90 -57.84 -0.78 -3.09
CA LEU A 90 -59.12 -0.87 -2.40
C LEU A 90 -60.30 -0.82 -3.37
N HIS A 91 -60.27 0.07 -4.38
CA HIS A 91 -61.25 0.05 -5.48
C HIS A 91 -61.21 -1.26 -6.26
N TYR A 92 -60.01 -1.78 -6.53
CA TYR A 92 -59.89 -3.08 -7.19
C TYR A 92 -60.53 -4.20 -6.35
N VAL A 93 -60.41 -4.17 -5.02
CA VAL A 93 -61.08 -5.12 -4.11
C VAL A 93 -62.62 -5.00 -4.23
N ILE A 94 -63.16 -3.78 -4.27
CA ILE A 94 -64.61 -3.54 -4.49
C ILE A 94 -65.05 -4.07 -5.87
N SER A 95 -64.28 -3.80 -6.91
CA SER A 95 -64.55 -4.30 -8.27
C SER A 95 -64.54 -5.83 -8.32
N GLN A 96 -63.59 -6.49 -7.65
CA GLN A 96 -63.55 -7.94 -7.57
C GLN A 96 -64.77 -8.50 -6.82
N TYR A 97 -65.20 -7.84 -5.73
CA TYR A 97 -66.43 -8.21 -5.04
C TYR A 97 -67.65 -8.10 -5.96
N ARG A 98 -67.77 -6.99 -6.71
CA ARG A 98 -68.87 -6.80 -7.67
C ARG A 98 -68.89 -7.86 -8.76
N GLN A 99 -67.73 -8.19 -9.31
CA GLN A 99 -67.62 -9.16 -10.40
C GLN A 99 -67.87 -10.61 -9.93
N GLN A 100 -67.42 -10.98 -8.73
CA GLN A 100 -67.45 -12.36 -8.25
C GLN A 100 -68.67 -12.69 -7.39
N ILE A 101 -69.20 -11.71 -6.64
CA ILE A 101 -70.21 -11.93 -5.61
C ILE A 101 -71.53 -11.22 -5.96
N ASN A 102 -71.52 -9.89 -6.15
CA ASN A 102 -72.75 -9.11 -6.39
C ASN A 102 -72.57 -8.02 -7.46
N PRO A 103 -72.96 -8.27 -8.72
CA PRO A 103 -72.85 -7.28 -9.81
C PRO A 103 -73.74 -6.04 -9.63
N LYS A 104 -74.82 -6.14 -8.84
CA LYS A 104 -75.79 -5.07 -8.56
C LYS A 104 -75.52 -4.37 -7.22
N LEU A 105 -74.33 -4.53 -6.64
CA LEU A 105 -73.98 -4.07 -5.29
C LEU A 105 -74.42 -2.63 -4.99
N PHE A 106 -74.05 -1.67 -5.84
CA PHE A 106 -74.34 -0.26 -5.62
C PHE A 106 -75.76 0.15 -6.01
N GLU A 107 -76.40 -0.57 -6.92
CA GLU A 107 -77.84 -0.42 -7.22
C GLU A 107 -78.68 -0.82 -6.00
N GLU A 108 -78.34 -1.97 -5.39
CA GLU A 108 -79.03 -2.51 -4.21
C GLU A 108 -78.74 -1.68 -2.95
N SER A 109 -77.50 -1.21 -2.75
CA SER A 109 -77.17 -0.37 -1.61
C SER A 109 -77.79 1.03 -1.70
N LEU A 110 -77.89 1.62 -2.90
CA LEU A 110 -78.66 2.85 -3.11
C LEU A 110 -80.13 2.65 -2.74
N ALA A 111 -80.76 1.57 -3.21
CA ALA A 111 -82.16 1.28 -2.91
C ALA A 111 -82.39 1.05 -1.40
N TRP A 112 -81.44 0.38 -0.72
CA TRP A 112 -81.44 0.21 0.73
C TRP A 112 -81.40 1.56 1.45
N LEU A 113 -80.45 2.43 1.09
CA LEU A 113 -80.29 3.76 1.70
C LEU A 113 -81.51 4.65 1.48
N GLU A 114 -82.09 4.62 0.28
CA GLU A 114 -83.31 5.36 -0.04
C GLU A 114 -84.52 4.89 0.79
N SER A 115 -84.53 3.62 1.20
CA SER A 115 -85.59 3.05 2.05
C SER A 115 -85.42 3.35 3.54
N GLU A 116 -84.18 3.37 4.05
CA GLU A 116 -83.88 3.58 5.47
C GLU A 116 -83.79 5.07 5.84
N ILE A 117 -83.16 5.89 5.00
CA ILE A 117 -82.86 7.31 5.29
C ILE A 117 -83.79 8.25 4.53
N GLY A 118 -84.24 7.85 3.34
CA GLY A 118 -85.13 8.62 2.47
C GLY A 118 -84.40 9.22 1.25
N SER A 119 -85.05 9.11 0.09
CA SER A 119 -84.47 9.50 -1.21
C SER A 119 -84.01 10.96 -1.30
N ASP A 120 -84.71 11.91 -0.68
CA ASP A 120 -84.34 13.33 -0.71
C ASP A 120 -83.01 13.62 0.05
N GLU A 121 -82.78 12.94 1.18
CA GLU A 121 -81.55 13.12 1.98
C GLU A 121 -80.35 12.38 1.37
N VAL A 122 -80.58 11.22 0.75
CA VAL A 122 -79.55 10.54 -0.05
C VAL A 122 -79.14 11.41 -1.24
N ASP A 123 -80.10 11.95 -2.00
CA ASP A 123 -79.83 12.84 -3.13
C ASP A 123 -79.08 14.11 -2.73
N ARG A 124 -79.44 14.69 -1.58
CA ARG A 124 -78.75 15.85 -1.02
C ARG A 124 -77.29 15.54 -0.72
N SER A 125 -77.02 14.39 -0.12
CA SER A 125 -75.67 13.95 0.25
C SER A 125 -74.81 13.67 -1.00
N LEU A 126 -75.35 12.97 -2.00
CA LEU A 126 -74.66 12.73 -3.28
C LEU A 126 -74.35 14.04 -4.03
N ARG A 127 -75.27 15.01 -4.02
CA ARG A 127 -75.04 16.34 -4.63
C ARG A 127 -73.91 17.09 -3.93
N LYS A 128 -73.96 17.17 -2.60
CA LYS A 128 -72.94 17.87 -1.82
C LYS A 128 -71.56 17.23 -2.02
N PHE A 129 -71.48 15.90 -2.09
CA PHE A 129 -70.22 15.21 -2.40
C PHE A 129 -69.65 15.66 -3.75
N VAL A 130 -70.45 15.70 -4.82
CA VAL A 130 -69.98 16.13 -6.16
C VAL A 130 -69.62 17.62 -6.19
N GLU A 131 -70.18 18.44 -5.29
CA GLU A 131 -69.78 19.86 -5.16
C GLU A 131 -68.38 20.00 -4.56
N GLU A 132 -68.09 19.25 -3.49
CA GLU A 132 -66.81 19.25 -2.74
C GLU A 132 -65.71 18.45 -3.47
N PHE A 133 -66.07 17.32 -4.08
CA PHE A 133 -65.20 16.40 -4.84
C PHE A 133 -65.67 16.27 -6.30
N PRO A 134 -65.56 17.34 -7.10
CA PRO A 134 -66.12 17.38 -8.44
C PRO A 134 -65.33 16.54 -9.44
N ALA A 135 -66.06 15.79 -10.26
CA ALA A 135 -65.58 15.28 -11.54
C ALA A 135 -65.01 16.41 -12.42
N ILE A 136 -64.02 16.12 -13.29
CA ILE A 136 -63.38 17.17 -14.12
C ILE A 136 -64.41 17.99 -14.91
N ALA A 137 -65.40 17.32 -15.50
CA ALA A 137 -66.44 17.99 -16.27
C ALA A 137 -67.26 18.98 -15.42
N VAL A 138 -67.51 18.65 -14.14
CA VAL A 138 -68.20 19.52 -13.19
C VAL A 138 -67.28 20.64 -12.71
N TYR A 139 -66.01 20.34 -12.41
CA TYR A 139 -65.01 21.31 -11.98
C TYR A 139 -64.77 22.38 -13.06
N LYS A 140 -64.66 21.97 -14.34
CA LYS A 140 -64.52 22.84 -15.52
C LYS A 140 -65.81 23.56 -15.94
N LYS A 141 -66.92 23.34 -15.23
CA LYS A 141 -68.25 23.88 -15.57
C LYS A 141 -68.73 23.47 -16.98
N GLN A 142 -68.29 22.31 -17.46
CA GLN A 142 -68.76 21.72 -18.73
C GLN A 142 -70.13 21.04 -18.57
N THR A 143 -70.42 20.54 -17.37
CA THR A 143 -71.75 20.08 -16.93
C THR A 143 -72.02 20.61 -15.52
N ASP A 144 -73.30 20.74 -15.15
CA ASP A 144 -73.70 20.99 -13.77
C ASP A 144 -73.87 19.68 -12.97
N VAL A 145 -73.91 19.79 -11.64
CA VAL A 145 -74.00 18.66 -10.69
C VAL A 145 -75.27 17.82 -10.91
N ALA A 146 -76.41 18.47 -11.16
CA ALA A 146 -77.69 17.79 -11.31
C ALA A 146 -77.76 17.00 -12.61
N THR A 147 -77.16 17.54 -13.68
CA THR A 147 -77.03 16.87 -14.98
C THR A 147 -76.03 15.72 -14.89
N TYR A 148 -74.90 15.90 -14.18
CA TYR A 148 -73.91 14.85 -13.97
C TYR A 148 -74.51 13.64 -13.24
N LEU A 149 -75.20 13.84 -12.11
CA LEU A 149 -75.80 12.75 -11.33
C LEU A 149 -76.89 11.95 -12.09
N LYS A 150 -77.51 12.53 -13.12
CA LYS A 150 -78.51 11.85 -13.97
C LYS A 150 -77.90 11.10 -15.16
N SER A 151 -76.60 11.28 -15.40
CA SER A 151 -75.88 10.65 -16.50
C SER A 151 -75.14 9.38 -16.04
N SER A 152 -74.48 8.72 -16.98
CA SER A 152 -73.61 7.58 -16.73
C SER A 152 -72.22 7.82 -17.30
N THR A 153 -71.22 7.27 -16.64
CA THR A 153 -69.82 7.27 -17.07
C THR A 153 -69.41 5.82 -17.29
N ASP A 154 -68.86 5.51 -18.46
CA ASP A 154 -68.48 4.15 -18.87
C ASP A 154 -69.58 3.08 -18.67
N GLY A 155 -70.84 3.48 -18.84
CA GLY A 155 -72.00 2.61 -18.70
C GLY A 155 -72.51 2.39 -17.28
N ILE A 156 -71.85 2.97 -16.26
CA ILE A 156 -72.26 2.91 -14.85
C ILE A 156 -73.01 4.21 -14.49
N PRO A 157 -74.19 4.16 -13.85
CA PRO A 157 -74.88 5.36 -13.37
C PRO A 157 -73.99 6.18 -12.42
N ASN A 158 -73.90 7.49 -12.63
CA ASN A 158 -73.01 8.34 -11.81
C ASN A 158 -73.39 8.37 -10.33
N ARG A 159 -74.65 8.06 -9.98
CA ARG A 159 -75.06 7.89 -8.57
C ARG A 159 -74.34 6.72 -7.90
N GLU A 160 -74.17 5.61 -8.60
CA GLU A 160 -73.47 4.43 -8.07
C GLU A 160 -71.99 4.73 -7.89
N ILE A 161 -71.38 5.40 -8.87
CA ILE A 161 -70.00 5.89 -8.77
C ILE A 161 -69.85 6.79 -7.53
N VAL A 162 -70.68 7.82 -7.40
CA VAL A 162 -70.59 8.75 -6.27
C VAL A 162 -70.80 8.06 -4.92
N LEU A 163 -71.62 7.00 -4.84
CA LEU A 163 -71.79 6.24 -3.60
C LEU A 163 -70.55 5.40 -3.24
N GLU A 164 -69.92 4.73 -4.22
CA GLU A 164 -68.65 4.01 -4.04
C GLU A 164 -67.57 4.96 -3.51
N GLU A 165 -67.46 6.12 -4.14
CA GLU A 165 -66.49 7.17 -3.84
C GLU A 165 -66.72 7.82 -2.47
N MET A 166 -67.98 8.00 -2.08
CA MET A 166 -68.35 8.44 -0.74
C MET A 166 -67.98 7.42 0.35
N LEU A 167 -68.10 6.12 0.06
CA LEU A 167 -67.61 5.06 0.96
C LEU A 167 -66.08 5.09 1.08
N MET A 168 -65.37 5.30 -0.03
CA MET A 168 -63.90 5.36 -0.06
C MET A 168 -63.34 6.61 0.63
N LEU A 169 -64.04 7.75 0.51
CA LEU A 169 -63.76 8.96 1.29
C LEU A 169 -63.81 8.66 2.79
N TRP A 170 -64.84 7.95 3.24
CA TRP A 170 -64.97 7.56 4.64
C TRP A 170 -63.86 6.59 5.09
N VAL A 171 -63.55 5.57 4.28
CA VAL A 171 -62.43 4.64 4.57
C VAL A 171 -61.10 5.38 4.70
N SER A 172 -60.88 6.42 3.88
CA SER A 172 -59.68 7.25 3.93
C SER A 172 -59.61 8.12 5.19
N ASN A 173 -60.72 8.75 5.58
CA ASN A 173 -60.78 9.57 6.81
C ASN A 173 -60.61 8.73 8.09
N GLU A 174 -61.02 7.46 8.07
CA GLU A 174 -60.82 6.52 9.19
C GLU A 174 -59.39 5.96 9.28
N ASN A 175 -58.50 6.26 8.32
CA ASN A 175 -57.14 5.74 8.29
C ASN A 175 -56.14 6.72 8.94
N PRO A 176 -55.61 6.45 10.15
CA PRO A 176 -54.75 7.40 10.86
C PRO A 176 -53.45 7.74 10.11
N ALA A 177 -52.94 6.81 9.29
CA ALA A 177 -51.73 7.00 8.48
C ALA A 177 -51.90 8.07 7.39
N LEU A 178 -53.14 8.42 7.04
CA LEU A 178 -53.46 9.46 6.06
C LEU A 178 -53.63 10.85 6.69
N SER A 179 -53.53 10.98 8.03
CA SER A 179 -53.66 12.26 8.73
C SER A 179 -52.78 13.42 8.20
N PRO A 180 -51.55 13.22 7.66
CA PRO A 180 -50.76 14.31 7.07
C PRO A 180 -51.35 14.88 5.76
N PHE A 181 -52.34 14.19 5.18
CA PHE A 181 -52.95 14.47 3.88
C PHE A 181 -54.42 14.90 3.96
N MET A 182 -54.99 15.04 5.17
CA MET A 182 -56.43 15.31 5.39
C MET A 182 -56.99 16.44 4.53
N GLU A 183 -56.24 17.51 4.29
CA GLU A 183 -56.68 18.62 3.44
C GLU A 183 -57.05 18.22 2.00
N LEU A 184 -56.59 17.07 1.52
CA LEU A 184 -56.96 16.53 0.21
C LEU A 184 -58.36 15.90 0.22
N PHE A 185 -58.85 15.39 1.35
CA PHE A 185 -60.08 14.59 1.43
C PHE A 185 -60.89 14.84 2.72
N ASP A 186 -60.85 16.07 3.23
CA ASP A 186 -61.62 16.51 4.39
C ASP A 186 -63.13 16.40 4.12
N ASP A 187 -63.86 15.67 4.97
CA ASP A 187 -65.29 15.42 4.88
C ASP A 187 -66.14 16.21 5.90
N GLU A 188 -65.54 17.16 6.63
CA GLU A 188 -66.24 17.95 7.67
C GLU A 188 -67.51 18.67 7.14
N ALA A 189 -67.49 19.12 5.89
CA ALA A 189 -68.65 19.74 5.24
C ALA A 189 -69.79 18.74 4.99
N LEU A 190 -69.48 17.48 4.67
CA LEU A 190 -70.46 16.42 4.49
C LEU A 190 -71.07 16.00 5.84
N GLU A 191 -70.23 15.85 6.88
CA GLU A 191 -70.69 15.52 8.23
C GLU A 191 -71.67 16.54 8.81
N LYS A 192 -71.42 17.85 8.57
CA LYS A 192 -72.24 18.93 9.15
C LYS A 192 -73.50 19.26 8.36
N GLU A 193 -73.49 19.06 7.03
CA GLU A 193 -74.54 19.60 6.14
C GLU A 193 -75.47 18.54 5.53
N THR A 194 -75.17 17.25 5.74
CA THR A 194 -75.86 16.12 5.07
C THR A 194 -76.04 14.91 6.00
N ALA A 195 -76.72 13.86 5.51
CA ALA A 195 -76.91 12.59 6.21
C ALA A 195 -75.71 11.63 6.04
N TYR A 196 -74.51 12.13 5.73
CA TYR A 196 -73.32 11.33 5.39
C TYR A 196 -72.96 10.25 6.43
N LEU A 197 -72.92 10.59 7.73
CA LEU A 197 -72.62 9.60 8.78
C LEU A 197 -73.72 8.53 8.94
N GLU A 198 -74.99 8.92 8.75
CA GLU A 198 -76.12 7.99 8.75
C GLU A 198 -76.07 7.06 7.55
N ILE A 199 -75.69 7.57 6.37
CA ILE A 199 -75.46 6.79 5.14
C ILE A 199 -74.34 5.77 5.36
N VAL A 200 -73.19 6.18 5.90
CA VAL A 200 -72.07 5.27 6.17
C VAL A 200 -72.46 4.18 7.16
N GLN A 201 -73.18 4.53 8.24
CA GLN A 201 -73.63 3.55 9.23
C GLN A 201 -74.66 2.57 8.62
N SER A 202 -75.59 3.05 7.80
CA SER A 202 -76.56 2.21 7.11
C SER A 202 -75.91 1.31 6.04
N LEU A 203 -74.86 1.81 5.36
CA LEU A 203 -74.03 0.98 4.47
C LEU A 203 -73.35 -0.16 5.23
N ARG A 204 -72.82 0.09 6.43
CA ARG A 204 -72.27 -0.99 7.29
C ARG A 204 -73.29 -2.07 7.58
N ASP A 205 -74.50 -1.66 7.98
CA ASP A 205 -75.60 -2.60 8.26
C ASP A 205 -76.00 -3.38 7.00
N PHE A 206 -76.00 -2.74 5.83
CA PHE A 206 -76.21 -3.40 4.54
C PHE A 206 -75.13 -4.45 4.26
N PHE A 207 -73.84 -4.13 4.42
CA PHE A 207 -72.74 -5.04 4.13
C PHE A 207 -72.65 -6.24 5.09
N GLU A 208 -73.20 -6.15 6.31
CA GLU A 208 -73.38 -7.30 7.22
C GLU A 208 -74.38 -8.34 6.67
N THR A 209 -75.30 -7.92 5.79
CA THR A 209 -76.25 -8.84 5.14
C THR A 209 -75.71 -9.48 3.86
N GLN A 210 -74.56 -9.01 3.36
CA GLN A 210 -73.96 -9.46 2.12
C GLN A 210 -72.98 -10.63 2.34
N PRO A 211 -72.69 -11.45 1.31
CA PRO A 211 -71.70 -12.53 1.44
C PRO A 211 -70.30 -12.02 1.78
N VAL A 212 -69.56 -12.78 2.60
CA VAL A 212 -68.17 -12.50 2.94
C VAL A 212 -67.21 -12.73 1.76
N PHE A 213 -66.06 -12.06 1.78
CA PHE A 213 -65.08 -12.04 0.68
C PHE A 213 -63.62 -11.98 1.16
N GLY A 214 -62.70 -12.31 0.26
CA GLY A 214 -61.26 -12.22 0.50
C GLY A 214 -60.66 -13.39 1.29
N PRO A 215 -59.34 -13.34 1.57
CA PRO A 215 -58.57 -14.46 2.11
C PRO A 215 -58.95 -14.84 3.54
N ASP A 216 -59.36 -13.85 4.35
CA ASP A 216 -59.76 -14.03 5.74
C ASP A 216 -61.29 -14.15 5.91
N ASN A 217 -62.04 -14.20 4.79
CA ASN A 217 -63.48 -14.48 4.73
C ASN A 217 -64.34 -13.54 5.62
N GLN A 218 -64.20 -12.23 5.39
CA GLN A 218 -64.83 -11.14 6.18
C GLN A 218 -65.77 -10.28 5.32
N ASN A 219 -66.59 -9.42 5.93
CA ASN A 219 -67.43 -8.48 5.17
C ASN A 219 -66.54 -7.47 4.40
N LEU A 220 -67.09 -6.84 3.35
CA LEU A 220 -66.30 -5.98 2.46
C LEU A 220 -65.70 -4.76 3.19
N ILE A 221 -66.45 -4.14 4.10
CA ILE A 221 -65.99 -2.94 4.84
C ILE A 221 -64.82 -3.29 5.77
N ASP A 222 -64.89 -4.40 6.50
CA ASP A 222 -63.81 -4.87 7.36
C ASP A 222 -62.57 -5.21 6.54
N MET A 223 -62.77 -5.75 5.32
CA MET A 223 -61.67 -5.98 4.39
C MET A 223 -60.99 -4.68 3.95
N LEU A 224 -61.76 -3.65 3.59
CA LEU A 224 -61.19 -2.36 3.19
C LEU A 224 -60.42 -1.68 4.33
N ARG A 225 -60.83 -1.89 5.59
CA ARG A 225 -60.18 -1.31 6.78
C ARG A 225 -59.05 -2.17 7.35
N ALA A 226 -58.97 -3.45 7.01
CA ALA A 226 -57.98 -4.38 7.56
C ALA A 226 -56.53 -3.89 7.47
N PRO A 227 -56.06 -3.28 6.34
CA PRO A 227 -54.71 -2.72 6.28
C PRO A 227 -54.50 -1.62 7.33
N ALA A 228 -55.41 -0.65 7.43
CA ALA A 228 -55.34 0.46 8.38
C ALA A 228 -55.38 -0.03 9.83
N LEU A 229 -56.17 -1.05 10.14
CA LEU A 229 -56.21 -1.66 11.49
C LEU A 229 -54.92 -2.42 11.83
N ALA A 230 -54.29 -3.09 10.85
CA ALA A 230 -53.06 -3.84 11.07
C ALA A 230 -51.83 -2.93 11.22
N SER A 231 -51.83 -1.76 10.58
CA SER A 231 -50.72 -0.80 10.59
C SER A 231 -51.24 0.65 10.59
N PRO A 232 -51.78 1.12 11.73
CA PRO A 232 -52.52 2.39 11.81
C PRO A 232 -51.67 3.61 11.51
N ASP A 233 -50.39 3.59 11.86
CA ASP A 233 -49.50 4.75 11.76
C ASP A 233 -48.52 4.68 10.59
N SER A 234 -48.67 3.71 9.65
CA SER A 234 -47.69 3.51 8.57
C SER A 234 -48.29 2.99 7.28
N LEU A 235 -48.31 3.83 6.24
CA LEU A 235 -48.68 3.43 4.87
C LEU A 235 -47.77 2.33 4.31
N GLU A 236 -46.47 2.36 4.62
CA GLU A 236 -45.55 1.28 4.23
C GLU A 236 -45.98 -0.06 4.86
N GLY A 237 -46.34 -0.04 6.15
CA GLY A 237 -46.85 -1.23 6.84
C GLY A 237 -48.17 -1.74 6.26
N GLN A 238 -49.06 -0.83 5.84
CA GLN A 238 -50.32 -1.19 5.16
C GLN A 238 -50.08 -1.87 3.81
N LEU A 239 -49.20 -1.32 2.96
CA LEU A 239 -48.82 -1.96 1.70
C LEU A 239 -48.14 -3.32 1.91
N ARG A 240 -47.29 -3.46 2.94
CA ARG A 240 -46.69 -4.77 3.30
C ARG A 240 -47.75 -5.77 3.74
N PHE A 241 -48.77 -5.35 4.52
CA PHE A 241 -49.89 -6.19 4.91
C PHE A 241 -50.66 -6.71 3.68
N ILE A 242 -51.01 -5.80 2.77
CA ILE A 242 -51.69 -6.12 1.50
C ILE A 242 -50.87 -7.11 0.68
N ARG A 243 -49.55 -6.89 0.55
CA ARG A 243 -48.65 -7.83 -0.15
C ARG A 243 -48.69 -9.23 0.44
N GLN A 244 -48.62 -9.33 1.77
CA GLN A 244 -48.54 -10.61 2.47
C GLN A 244 -49.88 -11.36 2.47
N ARG A 245 -51.00 -10.65 2.63
CA ARG A 245 -52.33 -11.25 2.81
C ARG A 245 -53.13 -11.34 1.52
N TRP A 246 -53.04 -10.34 0.65
CA TRP A 246 -53.86 -10.23 -0.56
C TRP A 246 -53.08 -10.53 -1.85
N GLY A 247 -51.78 -10.83 -1.78
CA GLY A 247 -50.89 -10.96 -2.94
C GLY A 247 -51.40 -11.84 -4.08
N VAL A 248 -52.12 -12.93 -3.78
CA VAL A 248 -52.69 -13.85 -4.78
C VAL A 248 -53.83 -13.20 -5.60
N MET A 249 -54.52 -12.21 -5.04
CA MET A 249 -55.66 -11.52 -5.67
C MET A 249 -55.24 -10.31 -6.53
N LEU A 250 -54.05 -9.75 -6.29
CA LEU A 250 -53.64 -8.43 -6.80
C LEU A 250 -53.20 -8.39 -8.27
N GLY A 251 -52.90 -9.54 -8.90
CA GLY A 251 -52.49 -9.58 -10.31
C GLY A 251 -51.35 -8.59 -10.63
N SER A 252 -51.58 -7.67 -11.57
CA SER A 252 -50.61 -6.65 -12.00
C SER A 252 -50.25 -5.61 -10.91
N PHE A 253 -51.13 -5.39 -9.91
CA PHE A 253 -50.85 -4.48 -8.79
C PHE A 253 -49.69 -4.95 -7.92
N LEU A 254 -49.36 -6.24 -7.93
CA LEU A 254 -48.26 -6.78 -7.14
C LEU A 254 -46.89 -6.18 -7.56
N GLN A 255 -46.67 -5.97 -8.86
CA GLN A 255 -45.44 -5.32 -9.37
C GLN A 255 -45.36 -3.84 -8.99
N ARG A 256 -46.49 -3.13 -9.06
CA ARG A 256 -46.60 -1.72 -8.63
C ARG A 256 -46.37 -1.58 -7.13
N LEU A 257 -46.84 -2.53 -6.33
CA LEU A 257 -46.62 -2.59 -4.89
C LEU A 257 -45.14 -2.76 -4.53
N PHE A 258 -44.41 -3.66 -5.22
CA PHE A 258 -42.96 -3.77 -5.04
C PHE A 258 -42.25 -2.44 -5.33
N SER A 259 -42.61 -1.80 -6.45
CA SER A 259 -42.01 -0.53 -6.88
C SER A 259 -42.29 0.60 -5.87
N SER A 260 -43.51 0.69 -5.34
CA SER A 260 -43.90 1.69 -4.34
C SER A 260 -43.17 1.49 -3.00
N LEU A 261 -43.07 0.25 -2.52
CA LEU A 261 -42.30 -0.07 -1.30
C LEU A 261 -40.82 0.27 -1.45
N ASP A 262 -40.25 0.04 -2.63
CA ASP A 262 -38.86 0.37 -2.93
C ASP A 262 -38.62 1.88 -2.95
N PHE A 263 -39.57 2.65 -3.49
CA PHE A 263 -39.50 4.10 -3.50
C PHE A 263 -39.52 4.68 -2.08
N ILE A 264 -40.39 4.16 -1.20
CA ILE A 264 -40.43 4.55 0.23
C ILE A 264 -39.12 4.19 0.94
N ARG A 265 -38.57 3.01 0.66
CA ARG A 265 -37.29 2.58 1.24
C ARG A 265 -36.13 3.46 0.80
N GLU A 266 -36.10 3.86 -0.47
CA GLU A 266 -35.10 4.78 -1.01
C GLU A 266 -35.17 6.14 -0.28
N GLU A 267 -36.36 6.73 -0.14
CA GLU A 267 -36.56 8.01 0.59
C GLU A 267 -36.25 7.91 2.10
N ASN A 268 -36.45 6.74 2.72
CA ASN A 268 -36.23 6.54 4.17
C ASN A 268 -34.81 6.08 4.53
N LYS A 269 -33.93 5.85 3.56
CA LYS A 269 -32.59 5.31 3.81
C LYS A 269 -31.75 6.34 4.58
N ALA A 270 -31.40 6.00 5.82
CA ALA A 270 -30.57 6.85 6.67
C ALA A 270 -29.15 7.00 6.09
N LEU A 271 -28.70 8.25 5.95
CA LEU A 271 -27.40 8.63 5.41
C LEU A 271 -26.30 8.41 6.47
N PHE A 272 -25.68 7.22 6.49
CA PHE A 272 -24.51 6.99 7.31
C PHE A 272 -23.24 7.39 6.54
N PHE A 273 -22.51 8.38 7.06
CA PHE A 273 -21.21 8.79 6.54
C PHE A 273 -20.10 7.92 7.16
N GLY A 274 -19.37 7.18 6.33
CA GLY A 274 -18.13 6.51 6.73
C GLY A 274 -17.83 5.23 5.95
N PRO A 275 -16.56 4.83 5.85
CA PRO A 275 -16.19 3.53 5.29
C PRO A 275 -16.81 2.41 6.15
N GLY A 276 -17.48 1.46 5.49
CA GLY A 276 -18.09 0.31 6.17
C GLY A 276 -17.06 -0.53 6.96
N PRO A 277 -17.50 -1.34 7.94
CA PRO A 277 -16.61 -2.12 8.78
C PRO A 277 -15.80 -3.13 7.93
N THR A 278 -14.50 -3.25 8.21
CA THR A 278 -13.65 -4.28 7.59
C THR A 278 -14.03 -5.67 8.14
N GLN A 279 -14.29 -6.61 7.24
CA GLN A 279 -14.71 -7.98 7.59
C GLN A 279 -13.65 -9.00 7.18
N VAL A 280 -13.69 -10.18 7.81
CA VAL A 280 -12.83 -11.32 7.45
C VAL A 280 -13.32 -11.89 6.12
N ALA A 281 -12.40 -12.25 5.23
CA ALA A 281 -12.76 -12.84 3.94
C ALA A 281 -13.43 -14.21 4.15
N GLU A 282 -14.64 -14.36 3.59
CA GLU A 282 -15.40 -15.60 3.53
C GLU A 282 -15.69 -15.95 2.07
N PHE A 283 -15.47 -17.21 1.67
CA PHE A 283 -15.52 -17.62 0.26
C PHE A 283 -16.75 -18.48 -0.10
N GLY A 284 -17.70 -18.67 0.83
CA GLY A 284 -18.86 -19.56 0.61
C GLY A 284 -19.75 -19.17 -0.57
N LEU A 285 -19.82 -17.88 -0.93
CA LEU A 285 -20.62 -17.40 -2.07
C LEU A 285 -20.00 -17.70 -3.44
N ILE A 286 -18.68 -17.96 -3.52
CA ILE A 286 -17.97 -18.20 -4.78
C ILE A 286 -17.55 -19.65 -4.99
N GLU A 287 -17.87 -20.55 -4.05
CA GLU A 287 -17.57 -21.99 -4.17
C GLU A 287 -18.18 -22.62 -5.43
N HIS A 288 -19.33 -22.08 -5.89
CA HIS A 288 -20.04 -22.56 -7.08
C HIS A 288 -19.60 -21.88 -8.38
N GLU A 289 -18.79 -20.82 -8.31
CA GLU A 289 -18.26 -20.14 -9.49
C GLU A 289 -17.03 -20.89 -10.05
N PRO A 290 -16.84 -20.92 -11.38
CA PRO A 290 -15.69 -21.57 -11.98
C PRO A 290 -14.37 -20.88 -11.64
N GLU A 291 -13.29 -21.66 -11.49
CA GLU A 291 -11.93 -21.14 -11.39
C GLU A 291 -11.37 -20.78 -12.78
N GLN A 292 -11.02 -19.52 -13.00
CA GLN A 292 -10.58 -18.96 -14.28
C GLN A 292 -9.47 -17.90 -14.12
N PHE A 293 -8.43 -18.23 -13.36
CA PHE A 293 -7.27 -17.35 -13.20
C PHE A 293 -6.59 -17.04 -14.53
N SER A 294 -6.19 -15.78 -14.72
CA SER A 294 -5.27 -15.43 -15.79
C SER A 294 -3.86 -15.96 -15.50
N PRO A 295 -3.13 -16.40 -16.53
CA PRO A 295 -1.75 -16.84 -16.37
C PRO A 295 -0.85 -15.66 -16.01
N ASP A 296 0.00 -15.81 -14.99
CA ASP A 296 1.00 -14.82 -14.65
C ASP A 296 2.27 -15.02 -15.50
N LEU A 297 2.80 -13.93 -16.06
CA LEU A 297 4.18 -13.92 -16.57
C LEU A 297 5.16 -13.81 -15.40
N HIS A 298 6.39 -14.31 -15.59
CA HIS A 298 7.42 -14.39 -14.55
C HIS A 298 7.70 -13.07 -13.79
N TRP A 299 7.48 -11.92 -14.43
CA TRP A 299 7.69 -10.61 -13.79
C TRP A 299 6.51 -10.16 -12.92
N MET A 300 5.29 -10.61 -13.20
CA MET A 300 4.06 -10.13 -12.56
C MET A 300 4.01 -10.43 -11.05
N PRO A 301 4.35 -11.63 -10.55
CA PRO A 301 4.43 -11.93 -9.11
C PRO A 301 5.50 -11.13 -8.38
N ARG A 302 6.53 -10.67 -9.11
CA ARG A 302 7.71 -9.99 -8.56
C ARG A 302 7.62 -8.47 -8.62
N LEU A 303 6.51 -7.93 -9.14
CA LEU A 303 6.31 -6.50 -9.26
C LEU A 303 6.28 -5.83 -7.88
N VAL A 304 7.12 -4.81 -7.68
CA VAL A 304 7.02 -3.86 -6.57
C VAL A 304 6.66 -2.49 -7.12
N LEU A 305 5.48 -1.99 -6.76
CA LEU A 305 4.87 -0.82 -7.37
C LEU A 305 5.02 0.41 -6.47
N LEU A 306 5.44 1.53 -7.04
CA LEU A 306 5.43 2.85 -6.40
C LEU A 306 4.36 3.73 -7.05
N ALA A 307 3.42 4.24 -6.27
CA ALA A 307 2.43 5.21 -6.71
C ALA A 307 2.93 6.65 -6.51
N LYS A 308 2.84 7.49 -7.53
CA LYS A 308 3.17 8.92 -7.45
C LYS A 308 2.05 9.76 -8.09
N SER A 309 1.47 10.68 -7.31
CA SER A 309 0.74 11.84 -7.85
C SER A 309 1.67 12.64 -8.77
N THR A 310 1.39 12.62 -10.07
CA THR A 310 2.36 13.06 -11.10
C THR A 310 2.72 14.53 -10.94
N LEU A 311 1.73 15.43 -10.88
CA LEU A 311 1.99 16.88 -10.81
C LEU A 311 2.74 17.26 -9.53
N VAL A 312 2.30 16.73 -8.38
CA VAL A 312 2.95 16.93 -7.08
C VAL A 312 4.39 16.43 -7.10
N TRP A 313 4.62 15.25 -7.68
CA TRP A 313 5.96 14.68 -7.76
C TRP A 313 6.90 15.51 -8.65
N LEU A 314 6.42 16.02 -9.78
CA LEU A 314 7.20 16.90 -10.66
C LEU A 314 7.60 18.22 -9.96
N ASP A 315 6.71 18.81 -9.17
CA ASP A 315 7.02 19.98 -8.33
C ASP A 315 8.08 19.64 -7.26
N GLN A 316 7.93 18.52 -6.55
CA GLN A 316 8.90 18.06 -5.56
C GLN A 316 10.27 17.77 -6.19
N LEU A 317 10.31 17.13 -7.37
CA LEU A 317 11.55 16.91 -8.11
C LEU A 317 12.18 18.24 -8.55
N SER A 318 11.36 19.22 -8.96
CA SER A 318 11.86 20.54 -9.33
C SER A 318 12.61 21.21 -8.17
N LYS A 319 12.04 21.12 -6.97
CA LYS A 319 12.66 21.60 -5.72
C LYS A 319 13.92 20.81 -5.37
N LYS A 320 13.86 19.47 -5.42
CA LYS A 320 14.97 18.55 -5.10
C LYS A 320 16.19 18.77 -6.00
N TYR A 321 15.98 18.91 -7.31
CA TYR A 321 17.04 19.03 -8.31
C TYR A 321 17.35 20.48 -8.72
N GLN A 322 16.71 21.46 -8.08
CA GLN A 322 16.89 22.90 -8.31
C GLN A 322 16.78 23.29 -9.79
N ARG A 323 15.84 22.66 -10.52
CA ARG A 323 15.57 22.94 -11.94
C ARG A 323 14.08 22.76 -12.23
N SER A 324 13.53 23.48 -13.20
CA SER A 324 12.12 23.31 -13.57
C SER A 324 11.90 21.95 -14.25
N ILE A 325 11.03 21.12 -13.67
CA ILE A 325 10.60 19.82 -14.15
C ILE A 325 9.09 19.85 -14.20
N THR A 326 8.52 20.00 -15.41
CA THR A 326 7.08 20.09 -15.64
C THR A 326 6.56 19.01 -16.58
N ARG A 327 7.46 18.30 -17.26
CA ARG A 327 7.15 17.24 -18.23
C ARG A 327 7.74 15.88 -17.84
N LEU A 328 7.15 14.80 -18.34
CA LEU A 328 7.59 13.42 -18.05
C LEU A 328 9.01 13.12 -18.55
N ASP A 329 9.40 13.67 -19.70
CA ASP A 329 10.75 13.53 -20.28
C ASP A 329 11.83 14.29 -19.47
N GLN A 330 11.44 15.20 -18.59
CA GLN A 330 12.36 16.00 -17.77
C GLN A 330 12.72 15.35 -16.42
N ILE A 331 12.03 14.25 -16.05
CA ILE A 331 12.36 13.48 -14.85
C ILE A 331 13.84 13.06 -14.92
N PRO A 332 14.68 13.39 -13.93
CA PRO A 332 16.12 13.12 -13.97
C PRO A 332 16.44 11.62 -13.96
N ASP A 333 17.52 11.24 -14.64
CA ASP A 333 18.01 9.86 -14.68
C ASP A 333 18.47 9.39 -13.30
N GLU A 334 19.03 10.31 -12.48
CA GLU A 334 19.48 10.05 -11.12
C GLU A 334 18.32 9.66 -10.18
N GLU A 335 17.12 10.17 -10.44
CA GLU A 335 15.92 9.80 -9.70
C GLU A 335 15.50 8.37 -10.07
N LEU A 336 15.48 8.06 -11.37
CA LEU A 336 15.15 6.71 -11.86
C LEU A 336 16.17 5.67 -11.38
N ASP A 337 17.45 6.03 -11.35
CA ASP A 337 18.53 5.19 -10.79
C ASP A 337 18.32 4.95 -9.30
N SER A 338 17.82 5.95 -8.56
CA SER A 338 17.50 5.81 -7.14
C SER A 338 16.32 4.84 -6.92
N LEU A 339 15.24 4.98 -7.68
CA LEU A 339 14.09 4.06 -7.61
C LEU A 339 14.49 2.62 -7.93
N ALA A 340 15.30 2.41 -8.98
CA ALA A 340 15.81 1.09 -9.33
C ALA A 340 16.74 0.52 -8.23
N ARG A 341 17.62 1.36 -7.66
CA ARG A 341 18.51 0.98 -6.54
C ARG A 341 17.73 0.59 -5.29
N TRP A 342 16.60 1.23 -5.02
CA TRP A 342 15.67 0.89 -3.93
C TRP A 342 14.91 -0.42 -4.19
N GLY A 343 14.88 -0.91 -5.43
CA GLY A 343 14.26 -2.19 -5.78
C GLY A 343 12.83 -2.08 -6.31
N PHE A 344 12.38 -0.87 -6.67
CA PHE A 344 11.11 -0.69 -7.38
C PHE A 344 11.23 -1.20 -8.81
N THR A 345 10.23 -1.96 -9.25
CA THR A 345 10.15 -2.50 -10.62
C THR A 345 8.90 -2.01 -11.35
N GLY A 346 8.07 -1.22 -10.68
CA GLY A 346 6.87 -0.57 -11.23
C GLY A 346 6.76 0.87 -10.73
N LEU A 347 6.35 1.78 -11.62
CA LEU A 347 6.06 3.17 -11.30
C LEU A 347 4.68 3.54 -11.85
N TRP A 348 3.72 3.73 -10.95
CA TRP A 348 2.39 4.21 -11.26
C TRP A 348 2.34 5.73 -11.20
N LEU A 349 2.06 6.33 -12.35
CA LEU A 349 1.86 7.77 -12.50
C LEU A 349 0.37 8.07 -12.49
N ILE A 350 -0.10 8.76 -11.45
CA ILE A 350 -1.51 9.10 -11.28
C ILE A 350 -1.81 10.39 -12.03
N GLY A 351 -2.86 10.39 -12.84
CA GLY A 351 -3.39 11.58 -13.51
C GLY A 351 -2.53 12.09 -14.66
N VAL A 352 -2.06 11.17 -15.52
CA VAL A 352 -1.28 11.47 -16.74
C VAL A 352 -2.14 11.87 -17.94
N TRP A 353 -3.43 11.57 -17.88
CA TRP A 353 -4.41 11.80 -18.93
C TRP A 353 -4.85 13.27 -19.04
N GLU A 354 -5.47 13.62 -20.16
CA GLU A 354 -6.13 14.91 -20.36
C GLU A 354 -7.38 15.01 -19.48
N ARG A 355 -7.42 16.04 -18.63
CA ARG A 355 -8.43 16.19 -17.59
C ARG A 355 -9.48 17.22 -17.99
N SER A 356 -10.70 17.04 -17.46
CA SER A 356 -11.86 17.91 -17.69
C SER A 356 -11.61 19.37 -17.24
N PRO A 357 -11.65 20.36 -18.15
CA PRO A 357 -11.64 21.78 -17.78
C PRO A 357 -12.83 22.17 -16.88
N ALA A 358 -14.00 21.56 -17.08
CA ALA A 358 -15.16 21.76 -16.22
C ALA A 358 -14.85 21.37 -14.76
N SER A 359 -14.25 20.20 -14.50
CA SER A 359 -13.84 19.76 -13.15
C SER A 359 -13.01 20.81 -12.41
N LYS A 360 -12.04 21.45 -13.09
CA LYS A 360 -11.24 22.54 -12.52
C LYS A 360 -12.10 23.73 -12.10
N LYS A 361 -12.95 24.23 -13.01
CA LYS A 361 -13.82 25.38 -12.73
C LYS A 361 -14.78 25.10 -11.57
N ILE A 362 -15.33 23.90 -11.51
CA ILE A 362 -16.23 23.48 -10.42
C ILE A 362 -15.51 23.58 -9.08
N LYS A 363 -14.30 22.99 -8.96
CA LYS A 363 -13.51 23.04 -7.72
C LYS A 363 -13.10 24.45 -7.31
N GLN A 364 -12.77 25.30 -8.29
CA GLN A 364 -12.48 26.72 -8.06
C GLN A 364 -13.69 27.47 -7.51
N ASN A 365 -14.88 27.22 -8.08
CA ASN A 365 -16.13 27.84 -7.63
C ASN A 365 -16.57 27.32 -6.24
N CYS A 366 -16.19 26.10 -5.87
CA CYS A 366 -16.36 25.55 -4.52
C CYS A 366 -15.34 26.07 -3.48
N GLY A 367 -14.52 27.06 -3.84
CA GLY A 367 -13.63 27.76 -2.89
C GLY A 367 -12.16 27.33 -2.92
N ASN A 368 -11.73 26.50 -3.87
CA ASN A 368 -10.31 26.15 -4.06
C ASN A 368 -9.73 26.75 -5.35
N PRO A 369 -9.28 28.02 -5.35
CA PRO A 369 -8.82 28.71 -6.55
C PRO A 369 -7.56 28.09 -7.18
N GLU A 370 -6.74 27.39 -6.40
CA GLU A 370 -5.51 26.72 -6.87
C GLU A 370 -5.75 25.27 -7.34
N ALA A 371 -6.99 24.74 -7.23
CA ALA A 371 -7.31 23.39 -7.65
C ALA A 371 -7.06 23.18 -9.14
N GLU A 372 -6.50 22.02 -9.48
CA GLU A 372 -6.56 21.46 -10.83
C GLU A 372 -7.76 20.52 -10.98
N SER A 373 -8.05 20.14 -12.22
CA SER A 373 -9.03 19.09 -12.53
C SER A 373 -8.68 17.80 -11.79
N SER A 374 -9.72 17.10 -11.30
CA SER A 374 -9.58 15.76 -10.76
C SER A 374 -8.84 14.84 -11.75
N ALA A 375 -7.86 14.08 -11.27
CA ALA A 375 -7.19 13.06 -12.08
C ALA A 375 -8.14 12.00 -12.66
N TYR A 376 -9.32 11.79 -12.05
CA TYR A 376 -10.31 10.82 -12.51
C TYR A 376 -11.51 11.45 -13.26
N SER A 377 -11.56 12.77 -13.37
CA SER A 377 -12.51 13.45 -14.27
C SER A 377 -11.83 13.71 -15.61
N LEU A 378 -11.90 12.71 -16.50
CA LEU A 378 -11.15 12.67 -17.75
C LEU A 378 -11.88 13.34 -18.91
N PHE A 379 -11.17 14.15 -19.69
CA PHE A 379 -11.69 14.67 -20.96
C PHE A 379 -11.57 13.61 -22.07
N ASP A 380 -10.40 13.00 -22.21
CA ASP A 380 -10.11 11.84 -23.05
C ASP A 380 -8.84 11.13 -22.51
N TYR A 381 -8.62 9.90 -22.95
CA TYR A 381 -7.44 9.07 -22.63
C TYR A 381 -6.22 9.43 -23.49
N GLU A 382 -5.99 10.73 -23.68
CA GLU A 382 -4.81 11.28 -24.33
C GLU A 382 -3.81 11.71 -23.25
N ILE A 383 -2.50 11.52 -23.48
CA ILE A 383 -1.49 12.00 -22.53
C ILE A 383 -1.48 13.53 -22.53
N SER A 384 -1.66 14.14 -21.36
CA SER A 384 -1.78 15.58 -21.23
C SER A 384 -0.62 16.32 -21.91
N HIS A 385 -0.96 17.31 -22.75
CA HIS A 385 0.02 18.16 -23.43
C HIS A 385 0.90 18.94 -22.45
N SER A 386 0.39 19.31 -21.27
CA SER A 386 1.18 19.99 -20.24
C SER A 386 2.30 19.11 -19.67
N LEU A 387 2.10 17.79 -19.68
CA LEU A 387 3.09 16.78 -19.29
C LEU A 387 4.03 16.37 -20.44
N GLY A 388 3.80 16.91 -21.63
CA GLY A 388 4.60 16.71 -22.82
C GLY A 388 4.08 15.69 -23.83
N GLY A 389 2.87 15.16 -23.62
CA GLY A 389 2.19 14.26 -24.55
C GLY A 389 2.88 12.91 -24.74
N HIS A 390 2.48 12.22 -25.80
CA HIS A 390 2.94 10.87 -26.13
C HIS A 390 4.47 10.75 -26.26
N GLU A 391 5.14 11.75 -26.83
CA GLU A 391 6.60 11.73 -26.99
C GLU A 391 7.33 11.71 -25.64
N ALA A 392 6.87 12.51 -24.68
CA ALA A 392 7.45 12.57 -23.34
C ALA A 392 7.24 11.26 -22.57
N LEU A 393 6.05 10.66 -22.71
CA LEU A 393 5.75 9.34 -22.13
C LEU A 393 6.67 8.26 -22.72
N GLN A 394 6.82 8.19 -24.05
CA GLN A 394 7.66 7.17 -24.68
C GLN A 394 9.13 7.31 -24.27
N ASN A 395 9.63 8.55 -24.18
CA ASN A 395 10.97 8.81 -23.66
C ASN A 395 11.15 8.28 -22.22
N LEU A 396 10.23 8.63 -21.32
CA LEU A 396 10.27 8.16 -19.93
C LEU A 396 10.16 6.63 -19.87
N LYS A 397 9.23 6.03 -20.61
CA LYS A 397 9.02 4.58 -20.70
C LYS A 397 10.31 3.86 -21.08
N GLN A 398 11.02 4.34 -22.10
CA GLN A 398 12.29 3.76 -22.54
C GLN A 398 13.37 3.83 -21.45
N ARG A 399 13.51 4.99 -20.78
CA ARG A 399 14.51 5.19 -19.72
C ARG A 399 14.22 4.38 -18.46
N CYS A 400 12.95 4.23 -18.09
CA CYS A 400 12.49 3.34 -17.02
C CYS A 400 12.74 1.87 -17.37
N TRP A 401 12.45 1.47 -18.61
CA TRP A 401 12.63 0.09 -19.05
C TRP A 401 14.09 -0.38 -19.00
N GLN A 402 15.03 0.50 -19.38
CA GLN A 402 16.47 0.23 -19.25
C GLN A 402 16.91 -0.07 -17.80
N ARG A 403 16.13 0.38 -16.82
CA ARG A 403 16.35 0.19 -15.38
C ARG A 403 15.47 -0.90 -14.77
N GLY A 404 14.69 -1.61 -15.60
CA GLY A 404 13.77 -2.66 -15.15
C GLY A 404 12.47 -2.15 -14.53
N ILE A 405 12.14 -0.87 -14.70
CA ILE A 405 10.93 -0.24 -14.17
C ILE A 405 9.84 -0.24 -15.25
N ARG A 406 8.69 -0.83 -14.95
CA ARG A 406 7.48 -0.79 -15.77
C ARG A 406 6.61 0.40 -15.38
N LEU A 407 6.15 1.17 -16.36
CA LEU A 407 5.18 2.23 -16.09
C LEU A 407 3.79 1.62 -15.89
N ALA A 408 3.04 2.21 -14.97
CA ALA A 408 1.64 1.93 -14.74
C ALA A 408 0.81 3.22 -14.85
N SER A 409 -0.45 3.08 -15.22
CA SER A 409 -1.42 4.18 -15.26
C SER A 409 -2.73 3.78 -14.58
N ASP A 410 -3.47 4.77 -14.12
CA ASP A 410 -4.89 4.62 -13.81
C ASP A 410 -5.72 4.46 -15.10
N MET A 411 -6.86 3.77 -14.97
CA MET A 411 -7.92 3.73 -15.96
C MET A 411 -9.27 3.76 -15.22
N VAL A 412 -10.13 4.70 -15.61
CA VAL A 412 -11.46 4.97 -15.05
C VAL A 412 -12.53 4.52 -16.07
N PRO A 413 -13.05 3.29 -15.96
CA PRO A 413 -13.98 2.74 -16.94
C PRO A 413 -15.44 3.15 -16.69
N ASN A 414 -15.78 3.54 -15.46
CA ASN A 414 -17.17 3.69 -15.05
C ASN A 414 -17.83 4.98 -15.58
N HIS A 415 -17.06 6.08 -15.62
CA HIS A 415 -17.56 7.39 -15.96
C HIS A 415 -16.50 8.18 -16.75
N THR A 416 -16.91 9.33 -17.29
CA THR A 416 -15.98 10.32 -17.89
C THR A 416 -16.15 11.67 -17.21
N GLY A 417 -15.29 12.64 -17.52
CA GLY A 417 -15.50 14.02 -17.11
C GLY A 417 -16.76 14.63 -17.70
N LEU A 418 -17.32 15.61 -17.01
CA LEU A 418 -18.63 16.19 -17.32
C LEU A 418 -18.69 16.88 -18.70
N ASP A 419 -17.55 17.39 -19.18
CA ASP A 419 -17.36 18.00 -20.49
C ASP A 419 -16.51 17.14 -21.45
N SER A 420 -16.43 15.82 -21.19
CA SER A 420 -15.60 14.89 -21.95
C SER A 420 -15.92 14.88 -23.45
N ARG A 421 -14.98 14.33 -24.23
CA ARG A 421 -15.18 14.10 -25.65
C ARG A 421 -16.41 13.22 -25.93
N TRP A 422 -16.67 12.22 -25.09
CA TRP A 422 -17.84 11.35 -25.25
C TRP A 422 -19.16 12.08 -24.98
N ILE A 423 -19.22 13.02 -24.04
CA ILE A 423 -20.42 13.86 -23.85
C ILE A 423 -20.70 14.74 -25.08
N ARG A 424 -19.65 15.16 -25.79
CA ARG A 424 -19.75 15.97 -27.02
C ARG A 424 -20.26 15.17 -28.22
N GLU A 425 -19.68 13.99 -28.41
CA GLU A 425 -19.87 13.17 -29.61
C GLU A 425 -21.03 12.18 -29.46
N HIS A 426 -21.26 11.66 -28.25
CA HIS A 426 -22.17 10.56 -27.94
C HIS A 426 -22.95 10.79 -26.62
N PRO A 427 -23.80 11.83 -26.52
CA PRO A 427 -24.59 12.07 -25.30
C PRO A 427 -25.55 10.93 -24.94
N ASP A 428 -25.90 10.09 -25.91
CA ASP A 428 -26.73 8.88 -25.78
C ASP A 428 -26.01 7.70 -25.10
N TRP A 429 -24.69 7.76 -24.92
CA TRP A 429 -23.92 6.73 -24.21
C TRP A 429 -24.01 6.82 -22.69
N PHE A 430 -24.70 7.83 -22.16
CA PHE A 430 -24.77 8.10 -20.73
C PHE A 430 -26.16 7.84 -20.18
N ILE A 431 -26.21 7.40 -18.91
CA ILE A 431 -27.49 7.24 -18.22
C ILE A 431 -28.13 8.62 -18.07
N SER A 432 -29.29 8.81 -18.69
CA SER A 432 -29.95 10.12 -18.74
C SER A 432 -31.47 10.01 -18.77
N LEU A 433 -32.12 11.11 -18.38
CA LEU A 433 -33.57 11.30 -18.44
C LEU A 433 -33.92 12.52 -19.32
N PRO A 434 -35.06 12.51 -20.02
CA PRO A 434 -35.55 13.69 -20.75
C PRO A 434 -36.17 14.75 -19.83
N TYR A 435 -36.27 14.48 -18.52
CA TYR A 435 -36.84 15.38 -17.51
C TYR A 435 -36.00 15.33 -16.22
N SER A 436 -36.14 16.36 -15.37
CA SER A 436 -35.46 16.38 -14.07
C SER A 436 -36.01 15.29 -13.14
N PRO A 437 -35.17 14.39 -12.57
CA PRO A 437 -35.64 13.33 -11.67
C PRO A 437 -36.30 13.89 -10.41
N PHE A 438 -35.79 15.02 -9.92
CA PHE A 438 -36.34 15.77 -8.81
C PHE A 438 -36.84 17.13 -9.30
N PRO A 439 -38.15 17.39 -9.18
CA PRO A 439 -38.75 18.66 -9.60
C PRO A 439 -38.22 19.90 -8.85
N SER A 440 -37.65 19.70 -7.66
CA SER A 440 -37.02 20.76 -6.85
C SER A 440 -35.60 21.13 -7.31
N TYR A 441 -35.03 20.42 -8.29
CA TYR A 441 -33.71 20.73 -8.85
C TYR A 441 -33.80 21.92 -9.79
N THR A 442 -32.89 22.87 -9.61
CA THR A 442 -32.79 24.05 -10.45
C THR A 442 -31.39 24.15 -11.05
N PHE A 443 -31.30 24.64 -12.29
CA PHE A 443 -30.07 24.65 -13.09
C PHE A 443 -29.81 26.05 -13.64
N ASN A 444 -29.77 27.06 -12.76
CA ASN A 444 -29.68 28.47 -13.13
C ASN A 444 -28.23 28.98 -13.24
N GLY A 445 -27.27 28.16 -12.85
CA GLY A 445 -25.84 28.47 -12.90
C GLY A 445 -25.27 28.74 -14.30
N ALA A 446 -24.01 29.16 -14.34
CA ALA A 446 -23.28 29.35 -15.59
C ALA A 446 -22.98 28.00 -16.27
N SER A 447 -22.88 28.02 -17.61
CA SER A 447 -22.56 26.79 -18.32
C SER A 447 -21.10 26.38 -18.11
N TYR A 448 -20.89 25.09 -17.82
CA TYR A 448 -19.58 24.45 -17.75
C TYR A 448 -19.09 23.92 -19.10
N SER A 449 -19.92 24.01 -20.14
CA SER A 449 -19.50 23.61 -21.48
C SER A 449 -18.39 24.52 -22.01
N GLY A 450 -17.34 23.91 -22.55
CA GLY A 450 -16.34 24.61 -23.35
C GLY A 450 -16.74 24.81 -24.82
N ASP A 451 -17.94 24.36 -25.20
CA ASP A 451 -18.43 24.32 -26.58
C ASP A 451 -19.64 25.25 -26.77
N PRO A 452 -19.66 26.11 -27.80
CA PRO A 452 -20.81 26.98 -28.07
C PRO A 452 -22.06 26.24 -28.58
N ARG A 453 -21.96 24.96 -28.97
CA ARG A 453 -23.09 24.15 -29.48
C ARG A 453 -24.10 23.79 -28.40
N TYR A 454 -23.64 23.49 -27.18
CA TYR A 454 -24.49 22.94 -26.13
C TYR A 454 -24.05 23.47 -24.76
N GLY A 455 -25.01 23.60 -23.85
CA GLY A 455 -24.80 23.96 -22.47
C GLY A 455 -24.76 22.76 -21.55
N ILE A 456 -23.90 22.84 -20.55
CA ILE A 456 -23.86 21.96 -19.38
C ILE A 456 -24.12 22.80 -18.14
N PHE A 457 -25.07 22.39 -17.29
CA PHE A 457 -25.48 23.13 -16.10
C PHE A 457 -25.58 22.18 -14.90
N ILE A 458 -24.93 22.54 -13.80
CA ILE A 458 -24.97 21.79 -12.54
C ILE A 458 -26.14 22.30 -11.70
N GLU A 459 -26.71 21.42 -10.89
CA GLU A 459 -27.80 21.75 -9.97
C GLU A 459 -27.35 22.78 -8.92
N ASP A 460 -28.21 23.75 -8.59
CA ASP A 460 -27.83 24.95 -7.83
C ASP A 460 -27.42 24.65 -6.36
N LYS A 461 -28.03 23.64 -5.71
CA LYS A 461 -27.69 23.18 -4.34
C LYS A 461 -26.42 22.34 -4.28
N TYR A 462 -25.77 22.10 -5.43
CA TYR A 462 -24.45 21.47 -5.45
C TYR A 462 -23.43 22.23 -4.59
N TYR A 463 -23.41 23.57 -4.66
CA TYR A 463 -22.38 24.39 -4.00
C TYR A 463 -22.55 24.45 -2.48
N ASP A 464 -23.78 24.41 -1.98
CA ASP A 464 -24.08 24.46 -0.55
C ASP A 464 -24.14 23.06 0.10
N ARG A 465 -24.07 21.99 -0.71
CA ARG A 465 -24.09 20.58 -0.31
C ARG A 465 -25.33 20.21 0.51
N THR A 466 -26.45 20.90 0.27
CA THR A 466 -27.73 20.62 0.94
C THR A 466 -28.50 19.45 0.32
N ASP A 467 -28.09 19.00 -0.88
CA ASP A 467 -28.63 17.84 -1.60
C ASP A 467 -27.47 17.05 -2.26
N ALA A 468 -27.74 15.80 -2.67
CA ALA A 468 -26.80 14.96 -3.39
C ALA A 468 -26.57 15.42 -4.85
N ALA A 469 -27.54 16.15 -5.43
CA ALA A 469 -27.48 16.67 -6.81
C ALA A 469 -27.09 15.58 -7.83
N VAL A 470 -27.92 14.54 -7.99
CA VAL A 470 -27.56 13.29 -8.70
C VAL A 470 -27.42 13.40 -10.22
N VAL A 471 -27.86 14.51 -10.82
CA VAL A 471 -27.81 14.76 -12.28
C VAL A 471 -27.34 16.17 -12.59
N PHE A 472 -26.82 16.37 -13.81
CA PHE A 472 -26.62 17.67 -14.42
C PHE A 472 -27.45 17.81 -15.71
N LYS A 473 -27.83 19.04 -16.06
CA LYS A 473 -28.58 19.34 -17.29
C LYS A 473 -27.62 19.57 -18.46
N ARG A 474 -27.85 18.88 -19.57
CA ARG A 474 -27.26 19.14 -20.89
C ARG A 474 -28.34 19.67 -21.83
N GLU A 475 -28.07 20.78 -22.50
CA GLU A 475 -28.98 21.40 -23.47
C GLU A 475 -28.24 21.64 -24.79
N ASP A 476 -28.67 20.98 -25.87
CA ASP A 476 -28.14 21.26 -27.20
C ASP A 476 -28.86 22.48 -27.78
N TYR A 477 -28.14 23.60 -27.97
CA TYR A 477 -28.74 24.87 -28.39
C TYR A 477 -29.22 24.85 -29.83
N TRP A 478 -28.80 23.87 -30.64
CA TRP A 478 -29.17 23.77 -32.04
C TRP A 478 -30.44 22.95 -32.25
N THR A 479 -30.58 21.84 -31.52
CA THR A 479 -31.77 20.98 -31.61
C THR A 479 -32.84 21.36 -30.59
N GLY A 480 -32.45 22.02 -29.49
CA GLY A 480 -33.29 22.25 -28.32
C GLY A 480 -33.42 21.02 -27.42
N ASP A 481 -32.65 19.96 -27.67
CA ASP A 481 -32.72 18.72 -26.88
C ASP A 481 -32.14 18.94 -25.49
N VAL A 482 -32.94 18.60 -24.47
CA VAL A 482 -32.57 18.70 -23.06
C VAL A 482 -32.52 17.30 -22.46
N HIS A 483 -31.39 16.97 -21.84
CA HIS A 483 -31.19 15.72 -21.10
C HIS A 483 -30.63 16.01 -19.71
N TYR A 484 -31.03 15.21 -18.75
CA TYR A 484 -30.53 15.22 -17.37
C TYR A 484 -29.69 13.97 -17.18
N ILE A 485 -28.37 14.13 -17.16
CA ILE A 485 -27.39 13.03 -17.18
C ILE A 485 -26.94 12.77 -15.75
N TYR A 486 -26.89 11.50 -15.33
CA TYR A 486 -26.44 11.12 -14.00
C TYR A 486 -24.93 11.27 -13.84
N HIS A 487 -24.52 11.72 -12.65
CA HIS A 487 -23.13 11.70 -12.23
C HIS A 487 -22.65 10.27 -11.92
N GLY A 488 -21.35 10.02 -12.05
CA GLY A 488 -20.78 8.74 -11.62
C GLY A 488 -21.02 8.51 -10.12
N ASN A 489 -21.34 7.27 -9.74
CA ASN A 489 -21.66 6.93 -8.35
C ASN A 489 -21.34 5.45 -8.07
N ASP A 490 -20.91 5.14 -6.85
CA ASP A 490 -20.59 3.79 -6.35
C ASP A 490 -21.65 3.23 -5.37
N GLY A 491 -22.75 3.94 -5.17
CA GLY A 491 -23.80 3.64 -4.19
C GLY A 491 -23.61 4.33 -2.84
N THR A 492 -22.59 5.18 -2.69
CA THR A 492 -22.51 6.13 -1.59
C THR A 492 -23.46 7.31 -1.83
N SER A 493 -23.88 7.98 -0.76
CA SER A 493 -24.92 9.01 -0.84
C SER A 493 -24.55 10.25 -1.65
N MET A 494 -23.26 10.48 -1.91
CA MET A 494 -22.76 11.64 -2.66
C MET A 494 -22.15 11.18 -3.98
N PRO A 495 -22.71 11.58 -5.14
CA PRO A 495 -22.12 11.27 -6.44
C PRO A 495 -20.77 11.99 -6.66
N TRP A 496 -20.01 11.50 -7.63
CA TRP A 496 -18.84 12.18 -8.17
C TRP A 496 -19.29 13.27 -9.14
N ASN A 497 -19.69 14.41 -8.58
CA ASN A 497 -20.45 15.47 -9.26
C ASN A 497 -19.69 16.22 -10.38
N ASP A 498 -18.41 15.93 -10.62
CA ASP A 498 -17.65 16.43 -11.78
C ASP A 498 -17.52 15.38 -12.91
N THR A 499 -18.35 14.33 -12.88
CA THR A 499 -18.30 13.20 -13.80
C THR A 499 -19.67 12.90 -14.42
N ALA A 500 -19.69 12.10 -15.48
CA ALA A 500 -20.90 11.62 -16.16
C ALA A 500 -20.87 10.09 -16.32
N GLN A 501 -21.94 9.42 -15.86
CA GLN A 501 -22.04 7.96 -15.80
C GLN A 501 -22.37 7.33 -17.16
N LEU A 502 -21.55 6.35 -17.58
CA LEU A 502 -21.78 5.58 -18.81
C LEU A 502 -22.87 4.54 -18.63
N ASP A 503 -23.66 4.31 -19.69
CA ASP A 503 -24.68 3.26 -19.73
C ASP A 503 -24.13 1.94 -20.31
N TYR A 504 -23.76 1.02 -19.41
CA TYR A 504 -23.32 -0.33 -19.75
C TYR A 504 -24.44 -1.26 -20.18
N LEU A 505 -25.73 -0.88 -20.21
CA LEU A 505 -26.74 -1.66 -20.94
C LEU A 505 -26.51 -1.58 -22.45
N ASN A 506 -25.92 -0.49 -22.94
CA ASN A 506 -25.60 -0.31 -24.35
C ASN A 506 -24.36 -1.16 -24.74
N PRO A 507 -24.48 -2.15 -25.65
CA PRO A 507 -23.35 -2.96 -26.10
C PRO A 507 -22.25 -2.14 -26.80
N GLU A 508 -22.60 -1.04 -27.47
CA GLU A 508 -21.61 -0.18 -28.14
C GLU A 508 -20.71 0.53 -27.13
N VAL A 509 -21.28 0.96 -26.00
CA VAL A 509 -20.52 1.57 -24.89
C VAL A 509 -19.52 0.56 -24.31
N ARG A 510 -19.96 -0.68 -24.07
CA ARG A 510 -19.08 -1.75 -23.55
C ARG A 510 -17.89 -1.99 -24.49
N GLU A 511 -18.15 -2.12 -25.79
CA GLU A 511 -17.07 -2.31 -26.78
C GLU A 511 -16.15 -1.09 -26.87
N ALA A 512 -16.69 0.13 -26.86
CA ALA A 512 -15.88 1.36 -26.90
C ALA A 512 -14.94 1.47 -25.69
N VAL A 513 -15.42 1.12 -24.50
CA VAL A 513 -14.59 1.07 -23.29
C VAL A 513 -13.53 -0.03 -23.39
N ILE A 514 -13.88 -1.25 -23.86
CA ILE A 514 -12.90 -2.34 -24.08
C ILE A 514 -11.78 -1.88 -25.02
N GLN A 515 -12.12 -1.27 -26.15
CA GLN A 515 -11.12 -0.76 -27.09
C GLN A 515 -10.22 0.29 -26.45
N LYS A 516 -10.78 1.19 -25.64
CA LYS A 516 -9.98 2.18 -24.92
C LYS A 516 -9.06 1.55 -23.88
N ILE A 517 -9.50 0.51 -23.18
CA ILE A 517 -8.64 -0.28 -22.27
C ILE A 517 -7.47 -0.91 -23.05
N LEU A 518 -7.73 -1.47 -24.23
CA LEU A 518 -6.68 -2.04 -25.09
C LEU A 518 -5.69 -0.96 -25.57
N ASP A 519 -6.17 0.25 -25.89
CA ASP A 519 -5.31 1.38 -26.22
C ASP A 519 -4.40 1.77 -25.04
N VAL A 520 -4.96 1.85 -23.82
CA VAL A 520 -4.18 2.09 -22.60
C VAL A 520 -3.14 0.99 -22.37
N ALA A 521 -3.50 -0.28 -22.57
CA ALA A 521 -2.60 -1.42 -22.42
C ALA A 521 -1.42 -1.41 -23.39
N ARG A 522 -1.59 -0.86 -24.60
CA ARG A 522 -0.48 -0.64 -25.54
C ARG A 522 0.53 0.39 -25.01
N MET A 523 0.06 1.36 -24.22
CA MET A 523 0.90 2.40 -23.62
C MET A 523 1.53 1.95 -22.31
N PHE A 524 0.78 1.27 -21.44
CA PHE A 524 1.18 0.90 -20.09
C PHE A 524 1.06 -0.62 -19.86
N PRO A 525 2.17 -1.32 -19.52
CA PRO A 525 2.14 -2.76 -19.22
C PRO A 525 1.45 -3.11 -17.89
N VAL A 526 1.10 -2.11 -17.08
CA VAL A 526 0.37 -2.28 -15.82
C VAL A 526 -0.77 -1.27 -15.80
N ILE A 527 -2.01 -1.75 -15.63
CA ILE A 527 -3.20 -0.89 -15.56
C ILE A 527 -3.86 -1.09 -14.20
N ARG A 528 -4.14 0.00 -13.50
CA ARG A 528 -4.99 0.03 -12.30
C ARG A 528 -6.37 0.54 -12.69
N PHE A 529 -7.38 -0.30 -12.59
CA PHE A 529 -8.78 0.06 -12.78
C PHE A 529 -9.37 0.68 -11.52
N ASP A 530 -9.88 1.90 -11.65
CA ASP A 530 -10.61 2.62 -10.58
C ASP A 530 -12.01 2.04 -10.39
N ALA A 531 -12.43 1.93 -9.12
CA ALA A 531 -13.77 1.50 -8.71
C ALA A 531 -14.32 0.30 -9.50
N ALA A 532 -13.49 -0.71 -9.76
CA ALA A 532 -13.80 -1.79 -10.69
C ALA A 532 -15.03 -2.62 -10.27
N MET A 533 -15.31 -2.69 -8.97
CA MET A 533 -16.49 -3.36 -8.42
C MET A 533 -17.82 -2.77 -8.92
N THR A 534 -17.86 -1.48 -9.27
CA THR A 534 -19.09 -0.82 -9.76
C THR A 534 -19.59 -1.37 -11.09
N LEU A 535 -18.68 -1.92 -11.90
CA LEU A 535 -18.96 -2.49 -13.22
C LEU A 535 -19.14 -4.01 -13.21
N ALA A 536 -18.98 -4.67 -12.06
CA ALA A 536 -19.36 -6.07 -11.95
C ALA A 536 -20.87 -6.18 -12.17
N LYS A 537 -21.33 -7.09 -13.04
CA LYS A 537 -22.72 -7.19 -13.52
C LYS A 537 -23.75 -7.14 -12.37
N LYS A 538 -23.49 -7.85 -11.28
CA LYS A 538 -24.33 -7.85 -10.07
C LYS A 538 -24.49 -6.46 -9.45
N HIS A 539 -23.40 -5.71 -9.33
CA HIS A 539 -23.38 -4.38 -8.72
C HIS A 539 -23.89 -3.31 -9.65
N TYR A 540 -23.54 -3.38 -10.93
CA TYR A 540 -24.09 -2.46 -11.93
C TYR A 540 -25.63 -2.54 -11.94
N GLN A 541 -26.20 -3.76 -11.86
CA GLN A 541 -27.65 -3.92 -11.67
C GLN A 541 -28.14 -3.30 -10.37
N ARG A 542 -27.53 -3.65 -9.23
CA ARG A 542 -27.93 -3.15 -7.90
C ARG A 542 -27.98 -1.61 -7.85
N LEU A 543 -27.00 -0.95 -8.47
CA LEU A 543 -26.83 0.49 -8.44
C LEU A 543 -27.80 1.21 -9.40
N TRP A 544 -27.80 0.80 -10.68
CA TRP A 544 -28.45 1.58 -11.75
C TRP A 544 -29.81 1.04 -12.19
N TYR A 545 -30.06 -0.26 -12.00
CA TYR A 545 -31.27 -0.98 -12.44
C TYR A 545 -31.70 -2.03 -11.40
N PRO A 546 -31.99 -1.62 -10.15
CA PRO A 546 -32.21 -2.54 -9.03
C PRO A 546 -33.36 -3.52 -9.29
N GLU A 547 -33.31 -4.71 -8.70
CA GLU A 547 -34.43 -5.65 -8.84
C GLU A 547 -35.66 -5.14 -8.08
N PRO A 548 -36.87 -5.20 -8.68
CA PRO A 548 -38.10 -4.81 -7.99
C PRO A 548 -38.27 -5.54 -6.64
N GLY A 549 -38.57 -4.80 -5.59
CA GLY A 549 -38.74 -5.25 -4.20
C GLY A 549 -37.47 -5.18 -3.32
N HIS A 550 -36.34 -4.72 -3.87
CA HIS A 550 -35.05 -4.66 -3.15
C HIS A 550 -34.58 -3.23 -2.84
N GLY A 551 -35.21 -2.20 -3.41
CA GLY A 551 -34.85 -0.78 -3.22
C GLY A 551 -33.69 -0.31 -4.11
N GLY A 552 -33.51 1.01 -4.23
CA GLY A 552 -32.42 1.65 -4.98
C GLY A 552 -31.27 2.13 -4.09
N ASP A 553 -30.03 1.93 -4.54
CA ASP A 553 -28.84 2.54 -3.91
C ASP A 553 -28.60 3.98 -4.41
N ILE A 554 -28.96 4.26 -5.66
CA ILE A 554 -28.84 5.59 -6.27
C ILE A 554 -30.22 6.26 -6.27
N PRO A 555 -30.37 7.48 -5.72
CA PRO A 555 -31.64 8.19 -5.69
C PRO A 555 -32.25 8.30 -7.09
N SER A 556 -33.57 8.15 -7.18
CA SER A 556 -34.41 8.06 -8.39
C SER A 556 -34.20 6.83 -9.28
N ARG A 557 -33.34 5.86 -8.91
CA ARG A 557 -33.11 4.67 -9.76
C ARG A 557 -34.03 3.49 -9.47
N ALA A 558 -34.70 3.45 -8.30
CA ALA A 558 -35.68 2.39 -8.01
C ALA A 558 -36.81 2.30 -9.06
N GLU A 559 -37.17 3.42 -9.70
CA GLU A 559 -38.24 3.47 -10.71
C GLU A 559 -37.87 2.87 -12.07
N TYR A 560 -36.57 2.62 -12.30
CA TYR A 560 -36.05 1.96 -13.50
C TYR A 560 -35.57 0.53 -13.19
N GLY A 561 -36.12 -0.08 -12.14
CA GLY A 561 -35.77 -1.42 -11.72
C GLY A 561 -36.06 -2.47 -12.78
N MET A 562 -35.21 -3.49 -12.87
CA MET A 562 -35.28 -4.54 -13.89
C MET A 562 -35.11 -5.91 -13.27
N THR A 563 -35.90 -6.89 -13.73
CA THR A 563 -35.75 -8.28 -13.29
C THR A 563 -34.40 -8.84 -13.72
N ARG A 564 -33.87 -9.78 -12.94
CA ARG A 564 -32.59 -10.44 -13.23
C ARG A 564 -32.54 -11.04 -14.64
N ASP A 565 -33.63 -11.64 -15.13
CA ASP A 565 -33.68 -12.26 -16.45
C ASP A 565 -33.56 -11.25 -17.59
N VAL A 566 -34.30 -10.14 -17.52
CA VAL A 566 -34.25 -9.08 -18.54
C VAL A 566 -32.88 -8.40 -18.52
N PHE A 567 -32.33 -8.15 -17.32
CA PHE A 567 -30.99 -7.58 -17.18
C PHE A 567 -29.92 -8.51 -17.75
N ASN A 568 -30.00 -9.81 -17.47
CA ASN A 568 -29.10 -10.83 -18.02
C ASN A 568 -29.19 -10.93 -19.55
N GLN A 569 -30.33 -10.64 -20.17
CA GLN A 569 -30.43 -10.58 -21.64
C GLN A 569 -29.73 -9.35 -22.22
N ARG A 570 -29.75 -8.21 -21.53
CA ARG A 570 -29.10 -6.96 -21.96
C ARG A 570 -27.58 -6.97 -21.75
N ILE A 571 -27.13 -7.59 -20.66
CA ILE A 571 -25.73 -7.83 -20.32
C ILE A 571 -25.51 -9.35 -20.19
N PRO A 572 -25.30 -10.08 -21.29
CA PRO A 572 -25.22 -11.54 -21.26
C PRO A 572 -23.98 -12.03 -20.50
N ASN A 573 -22.83 -11.45 -20.80
CA ASN A 573 -21.54 -11.82 -20.22
C ASN A 573 -21.09 -10.80 -19.18
N GLU A 574 -20.11 -11.20 -18.37
CA GLU A 574 -19.47 -10.31 -17.40
C GLU A 574 -18.44 -9.42 -18.10
N PHE A 575 -18.61 -8.10 -17.99
CA PHE A 575 -17.76 -7.12 -18.69
C PHE A 575 -16.27 -7.34 -18.43
N TRP A 576 -15.90 -7.55 -17.16
CA TRP A 576 -14.51 -7.77 -16.80
C TRP A 576 -13.92 -9.07 -17.32
N ARG A 577 -14.75 -10.13 -17.47
CA ARG A 577 -14.31 -11.39 -18.09
C ARG A 577 -13.96 -11.15 -19.56
N GLU A 578 -14.80 -10.40 -20.29
CA GLU A 578 -14.53 -10.03 -21.68
C GLU A 578 -13.23 -9.21 -21.80
N VAL A 579 -13.03 -8.22 -20.92
CA VAL A 579 -11.79 -7.43 -20.88
C VAL A 579 -10.57 -8.32 -20.68
N VAL A 580 -10.61 -9.21 -19.68
CA VAL A 580 -9.48 -10.09 -19.36
C VAL A 580 -9.18 -11.05 -20.52
N ASP A 581 -10.19 -11.64 -21.14
CA ASP A 581 -10.02 -12.55 -22.29
C ASP A 581 -9.40 -11.83 -23.49
N ARG A 582 -9.89 -10.63 -23.80
CA ARG A 582 -9.35 -9.79 -24.90
C ARG A 582 -7.91 -9.38 -24.62
N VAL A 583 -7.57 -8.95 -23.39
CA VAL A 583 -6.19 -8.60 -23.01
C VAL A 583 -5.28 -9.82 -23.07
N ALA A 584 -5.72 -10.99 -22.59
CA ALA A 584 -4.92 -12.22 -22.65
C ALA A 584 -4.64 -12.66 -24.10
N GLN A 585 -5.59 -12.44 -25.01
CA GLN A 585 -5.43 -12.76 -26.43
C GLN A 585 -4.60 -11.73 -27.21
N GLU A 586 -4.84 -10.43 -26.98
CA GLU A 586 -4.26 -9.36 -27.80
C GLU A 586 -2.97 -8.77 -27.20
N LEU A 587 -2.87 -8.69 -25.88
CA LEU A 587 -1.82 -7.97 -25.14
C LEU A 587 -1.36 -8.75 -23.89
N PRO A 588 -0.87 -9.99 -24.02
CA PRO A 588 -0.57 -10.90 -22.90
C PRO A 588 0.53 -10.41 -21.93
N ASP A 589 1.32 -9.39 -22.30
CA ASP A 589 2.32 -8.77 -21.42
C ASP A 589 1.75 -7.61 -20.59
N THR A 590 0.43 -7.61 -20.35
CA THR A 590 -0.28 -6.59 -19.57
C THR A 590 -0.76 -7.15 -18.24
N LEU A 591 -0.39 -6.50 -17.14
CA LEU A 591 -0.92 -6.77 -15.81
C LEU A 591 -2.15 -5.90 -15.55
N LEU A 592 -3.24 -6.55 -15.19
CA LEU A 592 -4.51 -5.92 -14.83
C LEU A 592 -4.70 -5.94 -13.31
N LEU A 593 -4.84 -4.76 -12.73
CA LEU A 593 -5.04 -4.55 -11.31
C LEU A 593 -6.42 -3.94 -11.10
N ALA A 594 -7.26 -4.58 -10.29
CA ALA A 594 -8.58 -4.07 -9.92
C ALA A 594 -8.54 -3.41 -8.53
N GLU A 595 -8.97 -2.16 -8.44
CA GLU A 595 -9.51 -1.65 -7.20
C GLU A 595 -10.94 -2.18 -7.03
N ALA A 596 -11.09 -3.24 -6.26
CA ALA A 596 -12.38 -3.77 -5.87
C ALA A 596 -12.43 -3.95 -4.37
N PHE A 597 -13.57 -3.59 -3.80
CA PHE A 597 -13.91 -3.77 -2.39
C PHE A 597 -15.19 -4.63 -2.29
N TRP A 598 -15.77 -4.71 -1.09
CA TRP A 598 -17.04 -5.44 -0.81
C TRP A 598 -16.93 -6.97 -0.82
N LEU A 599 -15.81 -7.53 -0.33
CA LEU A 599 -15.59 -8.99 -0.21
C LEU A 599 -15.60 -9.72 -1.56
N MET A 600 -15.32 -8.98 -2.66
CA MET A 600 -15.29 -9.51 -4.02
C MET A 600 -13.89 -9.87 -4.49
N GLU A 601 -12.87 -9.72 -3.65
CA GLU A 601 -11.48 -9.85 -4.07
C GLU A 601 -11.22 -11.23 -4.68
N GLY A 602 -11.74 -12.28 -4.04
CA GLY A 602 -11.71 -13.65 -4.54
C GLY A 602 -12.42 -13.79 -5.89
N TYR A 603 -13.59 -13.16 -6.07
CA TYR A 603 -14.35 -13.21 -7.32
C TYR A 603 -13.58 -12.55 -8.48
N PHE A 604 -13.01 -11.36 -8.26
CA PHE A 604 -12.26 -10.63 -9.29
C PHE A 604 -11.05 -11.42 -9.79
N VAL A 605 -10.30 -12.07 -8.90
CA VAL A 605 -9.07 -12.77 -9.32
C VAL A 605 -9.34 -14.21 -9.75
N ARG A 606 -10.21 -14.93 -9.04
CA ARG A 606 -10.50 -16.35 -9.30
C ARG A 606 -11.47 -16.51 -10.47
N SER A 607 -12.59 -15.80 -10.48
CA SER A 607 -13.66 -16.02 -11.46
C SER A 607 -13.55 -15.09 -12.66
N LEU A 608 -13.25 -13.80 -12.45
CA LEU A 608 -13.10 -12.84 -13.55
C LEU A 608 -11.71 -12.87 -14.19
N GLY A 609 -10.72 -13.41 -13.49
CA GLY A 609 -9.36 -13.56 -13.99
C GLY A 609 -8.50 -12.30 -13.93
N MET A 610 -8.85 -11.29 -13.12
CA MET A 610 -7.93 -10.17 -12.88
C MET A 610 -6.61 -10.66 -12.28
N HIS A 611 -5.49 -10.08 -12.73
CA HIS A 611 -4.18 -10.50 -12.25
C HIS A 611 -4.01 -10.11 -10.78
N ARG A 612 -4.41 -8.89 -10.41
CA ARG A 612 -4.26 -8.34 -9.06
C ARG A 612 -5.54 -7.64 -8.58
N VAL A 613 -5.78 -7.65 -7.28
CA VAL A 613 -6.90 -6.95 -6.63
C VAL A 613 -6.47 -6.33 -5.30
N TYR A 614 -7.00 -5.17 -4.96
CA TYR A 614 -6.70 -4.50 -3.69
C TYR A 614 -7.04 -5.38 -2.47
N ASN A 615 -6.22 -5.27 -1.43
CA ASN A 615 -6.43 -5.92 -0.14
C ASN A 615 -6.42 -4.87 0.98
N SER A 616 -7.55 -4.15 1.14
CA SER A 616 -7.69 -3.14 2.19
C SER A 616 -7.65 -3.74 3.60
N ALA A 617 -7.95 -5.04 3.74
CA ALA A 617 -7.83 -5.74 5.02
C ALA A 617 -6.39 -5.76 5.54
N PHE A 618 -5.38 -5.82 4.65
CA PHE A 618 -3.96 -5.71 5.05
C PHE A 618 -3.71 -4.41 5.83
N MET A 619 -4.10 -3.27 5.26
CA MET A 619 -3.88 -1.96 5.86
C MET A 619 -4.72 -1.78 7.13
N ASN A 620 -6.04 -1.95 7.03
CA ASN A 620 -6.97 -1.59 8.09
C ASN A 620 -6.81 -2.49 9.33
N MET A 621 -6.69 -3.82 9.14
CA MET A 621 -6.58 -4.73 10.28
C MET A 621 -5.21 -4.61 10.97
N LEU A 622 -4.11 -4.46 10.22
CA LEU A 622 -2.78 -4.30 10.83
C LEU A 622 -2.60 -2.94 11.51
N LYS A 623 -3.20 -1.87 10.96
CA LYS A 623 -3.27 -0.55 11.61
C LYS A 623 -3.95 -0.65 12.96
N ASN A 624 -5.14 -1.25 12.98
CA ASN A 624 -6.00 -1.36 14.16
C ASN A 624 -5.60 -2.50 15.11
N GLU A 625 -4.51 -3.23 14.82
CA GLU A 625 -4.05 -4.40 15.59
C GLU A 625 -5.11 -5.52 15.70
N GLU A 626 -6.00 -5.62 14.72
CA GLU A 626 -6.96 -6.71 14.56
C GLU A 626 -6.27 -7.96 13.97
N ASN A 627 -5.16 -8.36 14.60
CA ASN A 627 -4.22 -9.36 14.07
C ASN A 627 -4.88 -10.71 13.83
N GLU A 628 -5.75 -11.13 14.75
CA GLU A 628 -6.54 -12.36 14.62
C GLU A 628 -7.42 -12.35 13.36
N LYS A 629 -8.11 -11.23 13.09
CA LYS A 629 -8.94 -11.09 11.88
C LYS A 629 -8.09 -11.23 10.62
N TYR A 630 -6.94 -10.55 10.56
CA TYR A 630 -6.08 -10.61 9.39
C TYR A 630 -5.45 -11.99 9.20
N ARG A 631 -5.05 -12.64 10.29
CA ARG A 631 -4.51 -14.00 10.27
C ARG A 631 -5.58 -15.01 9.81
N ASN A 632 -6.83 -14.84 10.22
CA ASN A 632 -7.96 -15.61 9.72
C ASN A 632 -8.22 -15.35 8.23
N THR A 633 -8.12 -14.10 7.75
CA THR A 633 -8.19 -13.79 6.31
C THR A 633 -7.14 -14.58 5.51
N ILE A 634 -5.89 -14.65 5.96
CA ILE A 634 -4.85 -15.45 5.29
C ILE A 634 -5.20 -16.95 5.34
N LYS A 635 -5.56 -17.47 6.52
CA LYS A 635 -5.92 -18.89 6.72
C LYS A 635 -7.08 -19.30 5.80
N ASN A 636 -8.16 -18.54 5.78
CA ASN A 636 -9.33 -18.79 4.95
C ASN A 636 -8.94 -18.79 3.46
N THR A 637 -8.09 -17.84 3.05
CA THR A 637 -7.61 -17.73 1.67
C THR A 637 -6.82 -18.96 1.24
N ILE A 638 -5.82 -19.39 2.03
CA ILE A 638 -4.98 -20.55 1.67
C ILE A 638 -5.70 -21.89 1.84
N GLN A 639 -6.73 -21.97 2.68
CA GLN A 639 -7.59 -23.15 2.82
C GLN A 639 -8.58 -23.28 1.65
N PHE A 640 -9.07 -22.16 1.13
CA PHE A 640 -9.95 -22.14 -0.03
C PHE A 640 -9.14 -22.32 -1.33
N ASN A 641 -8.25 -21.37 -1.64
CA ASN A 641 -7.36 -21.44 -2.79
C ASN A 641 -6.12 -20.54 -2.60
N PRO A 642 -4.91 -21.12 -2.38
CA PRO A 642 -3.68 -20.34 -2.21
C PRO A 642 -3.36 -19.38 -3.35
N GLU A 643 -3.80 -19.65 -4.59
CA GLU A 643 -3.53 -18.78 -5.74
C GLU A 643 -4.15 -17.38 -5.59
N ILE A 644 -5.17 -17.21 -4.75
CA ILE A 644 -5.75 -15.90 -4.45
C ILE A 644 -4.76 -15.03 -3.66
N LEU A 645 -3.99 -15.62 -2.75
CA LEU A 645 -3.09 -14.86 -1.86
C LEU A 645 -2.03 -14.08 -2.64
N LYS A 646 -1.44 -14.68 -3.70
CA LYS A 646 -0.44 -13.97 -4.54
C LYS A 646 -1.03 -12.86 -5.41
N ARG A 647 -2.35 -12.74 -5.45
CA ARG A 647 -3.07 -11.77 -6.28
C ARG A 647 -3.53 -10.54 -5.51
N TYR A 648 -3.41 -10.55 -4.19
CA TYR A 648 -3.65 -9.37 -3.38
C TYR A 648 -2.60 -8.30 -3.61
N VAL A 649 -3.04 -7.04 -3.71
CA VAL A 649 -2.20 -5.86 -3.63
C VAL A 649 -2.19 -5.42 -2.17
N ASN A 650 -1.06 -5.61 -1.51
CA ASN A 650 -0.87 -5.20 -0.13
C ASN A 650 -0.23 -3.82 -0.10
N PHE A 651 -0.82 -2.90 0.67
CA PHE A 651 -0.36 -1.52 0.79
C PHE A 651 -0.56 -1.00 2.21
N MET A 652 0.24 -0.01 2.61
CA MET A 652 0.10 0.72 3.88
C MET A 652 -0.68 2.02 3.73
N ASN A 653 -0.74 2.55 2.51
CA ASN A 653 -1.64 3.61 2.11
C ASN A 653 -1.84 3.57 0.59
N ASN A 654 -2.89 4.22 0.13
CA ASN A 654 -3.15 4.52 -1.28
C ASN A 654 -3.43 6.04 -1.39
N PRO A 655 -3.76 6.58 -2.57
CA PRO A 655 -4.07 8.01 -2.73
C PRO A 655 -5.29 8.51 -1.94
N ASP A 656 -6.26 7.65 -1.67
CA ASP A 656 -7.53 8.00 -1.01
C ASP A 656 -7.47 7.88 0.52
N GLU A 657 -6.47 7.17 1.04
CA GLU A 657 -6.23 6.89 2.46
C GLU A 657 -5.21 7.86 3.08
N GLU A 658 -5.19 7.94 4.41
CA GLU A 658 -4.15 8.71 5.12
C GLU A 658 -2.75 8.16 4.85
N THR A 659 -1.72 9.00 4.95
CA THR A 659 -0.33 8.60 4.68
C THR A 659 0.12 7.46 5.59
N ALA A 660 1.04 6.61 5.12
CA ALA A 660 1.54 5.48 5.91
C ALA A 660 2.15 5.92 7.25
N VAL A 661 2.79 7.10 7.28
CA VAL A 661 3.32 7.69 8.52
C VAL A 661 2.21 8.10 9.48
N ALA A 662 1.13 8.71 9.00
CA ALA A 662 0.00 9.08 9.84
C ALA A 662 -0.71 7.84 10.43
N GLN A 663 -0.74 6.74 9.67
CA GLN A 663 -1.43 5.51 10.08
C GLN A 663 -0.58 4.58 10.97
N PHE A 664 0.73 4.43 10.70
CA PHE A 664 1.61 3.44 11.36
C PHE A 664 2.77 4.05 12.14
N GLY A 665 2.96 5.37 12.09
CA GLY A 665 4.14 6.05 12.64
C GLY A 665 5.37 5.88 11.75
N LYS A 666 6.56 6.06 12.34
CA LYS A 666 7.86 6.05 11.63
C LYS A 666 8.86 5.01 12.13
N ASP A 667 8.45 4.18 13.09
CA ASP A 667 9.35 3.27 13.81
C ASP A 667 8.92 1.79 13.65
N ASP A 668 9.17 0.95 14.65
CA ASP A 668 9.07 -0.51 14.57
C ASP A 668 7.75 -1.02 13.97
N LYS A 669 6.58 -0.46 14.31
CA LYS A 669 5.29 -0.87 13.73
C LYS A 669 5.24 -0.63 12.21
N TYR A 670 5.68 0.55 11.76
CA TYR A 670 5.76 0.88 10.33
C TYR A 670 6.65 -0.14 9.60
N PHE A 671 7.85 -0.39 10.14
CA PHE A 671 8.81 -1.28 9.47
C PHE A 671 8.40 -2.75 9.52
N GLY A 672 7.76 -3.20 10.60
CA GLY A 672 7.24 -4.56 10.71
C GLY A 672 6.13 -4.84 9.69
N VAL A 673 5.19 -3.89 9.52
CA VAL A 673 4.12 -3.98 8.50
C VAL A 673 4.69 -3.84 7.08
N CYS A 674 5.63 -2.92 6.86
CA CYS A 674 6.30 -2.75 5.56
C CYS A 674 7.09 -4.00 5.16
N MET A 675 7.76 -4.64 6.14
CA MET A 675 8.44 -5.92 5.94
C MET A 675 7.45 -7.00 5.54
N MET A 676 6.32 -7.16 6.25
CA MET A 676 5.28 -8.10 5.85
C MET A 676 4.77 -7.84 4.43
N MET A 677 4.57 -6.58 4.06
CA MET A 677 4.09 -6.18 2.74
C MET A 677 5.01 -6.70 1.64
N VAL A 678 6.33 -6.67 1.83
CA VAL A 678 7.32 -7.09 0.82
C VAL A 678 7.66 -8.59 0.87
N THR A 679 7.45 -9.27 2.00
CA THR A 679 7.78 -10.70 2.18
C THR A 679 6.59 -11.66 2.14
N MET A 680 5.35 -11.16 2.10
CA MET A 680 4.17 -11.97 1.81
C MET A 680 3.98 -12.19 0.30
N PRO A 681 3.35 -13.29 -0.14
CA PRO A 681 2.81 -13.37 -1.50
C PRO A 681 1.80 -12.22 -1.75
N GLY A 682 1.79 -11.68 -2.97
CA GLY A 682 0.99 -10.51 -3.34
C GLY A 682 1.82 -9.41 -4.02
N LEU A 683 1.19 -8.33 -4.44
CA LEU A 683 1.88 -7.17 -4.99
C LEU A 683 2.09 -6.13 -3.88
N PRO A 684 3.34 -5.84 -3.44
CA PRO A 684 3.60 -4.71 -2.56
C PRO A 684 3.45 -3.38 -3.32
N MET A 685 2.60 -2.50 -2.83
CA MET A 685 2.42 -1.14 -3.35
C MET A 685 2.77 -0.10 -2.30
N PHE A 686 3.69 0.79 -2.65
CA PHE A 686 4.09 1.94 -1.84
C PHE A 686 3.36 3.19 -2.30
N GLY A 687 2.84 3.96 -1.34
CA GLY A 687 2.18 5.23 -1.59
C GLY A 687 3.14 6.37 -1.90
N HIS A 688 2.60 7.50 -2.38
CA HIS A 688 3.38 8.70 -2.63
C HIS A 688 3.99 9.22 -1.31
N GLY A 689 5.30 9.45 -1.29
CA GLY A 689 6.01 10.04 -0.15
C GLY A 689 6.27 9.09 1.01
N GLN A 690 5.87 7.81 0.90
CA GLN A 690 5.96 6.82 1.97
C GLN A 690 7.41 6.57 2.41
N VAL A 691 8.36 6.46 1.47
CA VAL A 691 9.78 6.23 1.77
C VAL A 691 10.42 7.48 2.38
N GLU A 692 10.04 8.64 1.86
CA GLU A 692 10.55 9.95 2.26
C GLU A 692 9.97 10.43 3.59
N GLY A 693 8.87 9.84 4.05
CA GLY A 693 8.23 10.14 5.33
C GLY A 693 7.29 11.35 5.30
N PHE A 694 6.76 11.68 4.12
CA PHE A 694 5.81 12.79 3.94
C PHE A 694 4.46 12.48 4.59
N VAL A 695 3.88 13.49 5.22
CA VAL A 695 2.62 13.40 5.96
C VAL A 695 1.45 14.03 5.21
N GLU A 696 1.70 14.93 4.26
CA GLU A 696 0.65 15.57 3.47
C GLU A 696 -0.05 14.55 2.56
N LYS A 697 -1.38 14.50 2.66
CA LYS A 697 -2.23 13.69 1.79
C LYS A 697 -2.64 14.52 0.59
N TYR A 698 -2.53 13.94 -0.61
CA TYR A 698 -2.85 14.61 -1.86
C TYR A 698 -4.16 14.09 -2.45
N GLY A 699 -5.16 14.96 -2.53
CA GLY A 699 -6.35 14.72 -3.35
C GLY A 699 -6.03 14.75 -4.84
N MET A 700 -7.00 14.36 -5.66
CA MET A 700 -6.83 14.23 -7.12
C MET A 700 -6.69 15.58 -7.86
N GLU A 701 -6.97 16.70 -7.19
CA GLU A 701 -6.85 18.09 -7.68
C GLU A 701 -5.49 18.76 -7.41
N TYR A 702 -4.59 18.13 -6.67
CA TYR A 702 -3.35 18.80 -6.24
C TYR A 702 -2.37 18.94 -7.42
N SER A 703 -1.90 20.16 -7.63
CA SER A 703 -0.86 20.49 -8.62
C SER A 703 0.56 20.51 -8.05
N ARG A 704 0.67 20.68 -6.74
CA ARG A 704 1.93 20.77 -5.98
C ARG A 704 1.68 20.39 -4.52
N ALA A 705 2.76 20.16 -3.78
CA ALA A 705 2.68 20.07 -2.33
C ALA A 705 2.46 21.47 -1.72
N TYR A 706 1.52 21.61 -0.78
CA TYR A 706 1.34 22.86 -0.05
C TYR A 706 2.22 22.93 1.19
N MET A 707 2.60 21.77 1.75
CA MET A 707 3.56 21.70 2.84
C MET A 707 4.99 21.63 2.29
N GLU A 708 5.89 22.43 2.86
CA GLU A 708 7.33 22.32 2.61
C GLU A 708 7.95 21.23 3.48
N GLU A 709 7.63 19.97 3.15
CA GLU A 709 8.14 18.82 3.89
C GLU A 709 9.61 18.53 3.57
N GLN A 710 10.37 18.15 4.59
CA GLN A 710 11.76 17.70 4.44
C GLN A 710 11.82 16.17 4.50
N VAL A 711 12.71 15.59 3.70
CA VAL A 711 12.93 14.14 3.69
C VAL A 711 13.44 13.66 5.05
N ASP A 712 12.79 12.64 5.61
CA ASP A 712 13.23 11.97 6.82
C ASP A 712 14.34 10.96 6.50
N TRP A 713 15.60 11.42 6.49
CA TRP A 713 16.74 10.57 6.13
C TRP A 713 16.94 9.38 7.06
N ASN A 714 16.49 9.45 8.32
CA ASN A 714 16.54 8.30 9.23
C ASN A 714 15.59 7.19 8.74
N LEU A 715 14.38 7.57 8.31
CA LEU A 715 13.41 6.65 7.73
C LEU A 715 13.95 6.05 6.42
N VAL A 716 14.51 6.87 5.53
CA VAL A 716 15.11 6.42 4.25
C VAL A 716 16.26 5.44 4.50
N HIS A 717 17.21 5.78 5.37
CA HIS A 717 18.36 4.90 5.65
C HIS A 717 17.94 3.58 6.32
N ARG A 718 16.87 3.58 7.11
CA ARG A 718 16.32 2.34 7.66
C ARG A 718 15.64 1.48 6.59
N HIS A 719 14.94 2.06 5.61
CA HIS A 719 14.49 1.31 4.43
C HIS A 719 15.66 0.72 3.63
N GLU A 720 16.74 1.49 3.43
CA GLU A 720 17.95 1.01 2.75
C GLU A 720 18.59 -0.18 3.46
N ARG A 721 18.54 -0.21 4.79
CA ARG A 721 19.07 -1.31 5.61
C ARG A 721 18.13 -2.52 5.67
N GLU A 722 16.84 -2.31 5.90
CA GLU A 722 15.89 -3.39 6.29
C GLU A 722 14.97 -3.83 5.15
N ILE A 723 14.47 -2.92 4.31
CA ILE A 723 13.37 -3.21 3.35
C ILE A 723 13.88 -3.43 1.93
N PHE A 724 14.72 -2.54 1.41
CA PHE A 724 15.19 -2.61 0.01
C PHE A 724 16.00 -3.89 -0.31
N PRO A 725 16.80 -4.47 0.60
CA PRO A 725 17.40 -5.77 0.39
C PRO A 725 16.36 -6.89 0.20
N LEU A 726 15.25 -6.84 0.93
CA LEU A 726 14.16 -7.82 0.83
C LEU A 726 13.38 -7.64 -0.49
N MET A 727 13.15 -6.41 -0.92
CA MET A 727 12.55 -6.11 -2.24
C MET A 727 13.38 -6.71 -3.39
N LYS A 728 14.71 -6.65 -3.31
CA LYS A 728 15.58 -7.29 -4.31
C LYS A 728 15.51 -8.82 -4.29
N LYS A 729 15.13 -9.41 -3.16
CA LYS A 729 14.85 -10.84 -2.98
C LYS A 729 13.37 -11.20 -3.13
N ARG A 730 12.53 -10.32 -3.70
CA ARG A 730 11.08 -10.53 -3.88
C ARG A 730 10.74 -11.88 -4.52
N TYR A 731 11.57 -12.39 -5.42
CA TYR A 731 11.39 -13.70 -6.07
C TYR A 731 11.29 -14.89 -5.10
N VAL A 732 11.86 -14.81 -3.89
CA VAL A 732 11.76 -15.85 -2.86
C VAL A 732 10.37 -15.89 -2.23
N PHE A 733 9.70 -14.73 -2.20
CA PHE A 733 8.48 -14.50 -1.42
C PHE A 733 7.22 -14.39 -2.28
N ALA A 734 7.36 -14.31 -3.61
CA ALA A 734 6.29 -13.92 -4.52
C ALA A 734 5.24 -15.00 -4.74
N GLU A 735 5.66 -16.26 -4.82
CA GLU A 735 4.80 -17.39 -5.16
C GLU A 735 4.16 -18.03 -3.94
N VAL A 736 3.07 -18.78 -4.16
CA VAL A 736 2.34 -19.50 -3.11
C VAL A 736 2.64 -20.99 -3.06
N GLU A 737 3.33 -21.53 -4.07
CA GLU A 737 3.63 -22.97 -4.21
C GLU A 737 4.30 -23.57 -2.96
N ASN A 738 5.26 -22.84 -2.38
CA ASN A 738 5.99 -23.24 -1.17
C ASN A 738 5.66 -22.35 0.04
N PHE A 739 4.63 -21.51 -0.06
CA PHE A 739 4.23 -20.64 1.03
C PHE A 739 3.54 -21.45 2.14
N LEU A 740 3.98 -21.25 3.38
CA LEU A 740 3.39 -21.88 4.56
C LEU A 740 3.24 -20.84 5.66
N LEU A 741 2.02 -20.69 6.17
CA LEU A 741 1.71 -19.94 7.38
C LEU A 741 1.79 -20.88 8.58
N TYR A 742 2.41 -20.46 9.68
CA TYR A 742 2.60 -21.26 10.90
C TYR A 742 1.83 -20.69 12.08
N ASP A 743 1.39 -21.58 12.97
CA ASP A 743 0.93 -21.21 14.31
C ASP A 743 2.12 -20.98 15.25
N PHE A 744 2.08 -19.85 15.97
CA PHE A 744 3.07 -19.48 16.99
C PHE A 744 2.53 -19.87 18.37
N PHE A 745 3.08 -20.94 18.94
CA PHE A 745 2.63 -21.48 20.22
C PHE A 745 3.43 -20.88 21.38
N VAL A 746 2.73 -20.16 22.27
CA VAL A 746 3.34 -19.69 23.52
C VAL A 746 3.48 -20.84 24.53
N PRO A 747 4.27 -20.70 25.61
CA PRO A 747 4.52 -21.79 26.57
C PRO A 747 3.27 -22.45 27.16
N ASP A 748 2.16 -21.72 27.25
CA ASP A 748 0.87 -22.21 27.76
C ASP A 748 0.07 -23.04 26.73
N GLY A 749 0.61 -23.23 25.53
CA GLY A 749 0.06 -24.13 24.50
C GLY A 749 -1.02 -23.55 23.59
N HIS A 750 -1.43 -22.29 23.77
CA HIS A 750 -2.32 -21.59 22.84
C HIS A 750 -1.54 -20.86 21.73
N VAL A 751 -2.24 -20.53 20.64
CA VAL A 751 -1.66 -19.76 19.53
C VAL A 751 -1.75 -18.28 19.84
N ASN A 752 -0.63 -17.56 19.74
CA ASN A 752 -0.64 -16.09 19.81
C ASN A 752 -0.96 -15.52 18.42
N GLU A 753 -2.20 -15.07 18.25
CA GLU A 753 -2.69 -14.52 16.98
C GLU A 753 -2.05 -13.16 16.62
N ASN A 754 -1.30 -12.53 17.52
CA ASN A 754 -0.53 -11.31 17.24
C ASN A 754 0.77 -11.57 16.47
N VAL A 755 1.21 -12.84 16.39
CA VAL A 755 2.46 -13.21 15.73
C VAL A 755 2.19 -13.83 14.36
N PHE A 756 2.72 -13.18 13.33
CA PHE A 756 2.74 -13.68 11.96
C PHE A 756 4.03 -14.44 11.71
N ALA A 757 3.94 -15.75 11.50
CA ALA A 757 5.08 -16.61 11.19
C ALA A 757 4.82 -17.34 9.87
N TYR A 758 5.68 -17.17 8.87
CA TYR A 758 5.51 -17.82 7.57
C TYR A 758 6.85 -18.07 6.87
N SER A 759 6.89 -19.10 6.03
CA SER A 759 8.05 -19.42 5.21
C SER A 759 7.72 -19.46 3.74
N ASN A 760 8.73 -19.21 2.90
CA ASN A 760 8.64 -19.44 1.47
C ASN A 760 9.98 -19.94 0.91
N ARG A 761 9.96 -20.47 -0.31
CA ARG A 761 11.14 -21.03 -0.96
C ARG A 761 11.10 -20.83 -2.47
N PHE A 762 12.25 -20.51 -3.03
CA PHE A 762 12.48 -20.49 -4.46
C PHE A 762 13.80 -21.21 -4.79
N GLY A 763 13.70 -22.37 -5.46
CA GLY A 763 14.85 -23.26 -5.65
C GLY A 763 15.44 -23.70 -4.30
N GLU A 764 16.73 -23.43 -4.09
CA GLU A 764 17.43 -23.68 -2.83
C GLU A 764 17.39 -22.48 -1.85
N GLU A 765 16.88 -21.32 -2.26
CA GLU A 765 16.75 -20.19 -1.34
C GLU A 765 15.48 -20.32 -0.50
N ARG A 766 15.65 -20.19 0.82
CA ARG A 766 14.61 -20.40 1.82
C ARG A 766 14.49 -19.14 2.68
N GLY A 767 13.27 -18.76 3.04
CA GLY A 767 13.02 -17.67 3.97
C GLY A 767 12.01 -18.06 5.04
N LEU A 768 12.26 -17.61 6.27
CA LEU A 768 11.33 -17.69 7.40
C LEU A 768 11.21 -16.30 8.01
N VAL A 769 9.99 -15.77 8.02
CA VAL A 769 9.65 -14.46 8.56
C VAL A 769 8.81 -14.64 9.81
N VAL A 770 9.12 -13.87 10.85
CA VAL A 770 8.36 -13.84 12.10
C VAL A 770 8.18 -12.38 12.52
N TYR A 771 6.95 -11.95 12.79
CA TYR A 771 6.66 -10.58 13.22
C TYR A 771 5.58 -10.56 14.31
N ASN A 772 5.82 -9.80 15.37
CA ASN A 772 4.87 -9.52 16.42
C ASN A 772 4.19 -8.16 16.20
N ASN A 773 2.96 -8.11 15.69
CA ASN A 773 2.25 -6.84 15.46
C ASN A 773 1.51 -6.35 16.72
N LYS A 774 2.19 -6.33 17.87
CA LYS A 774 1.63 -5.87 19.15
C LYS A 774 2.68 -5.16 19.98
N PHE A 775 2.25 -4.17 20.77
CA PHE A 775 3.10 -3.48 21.74
C PHE A 775 3.32 -4.29 23.02
N GLU A 776 3.70 -5.57 22.89
CA GLU A 776 3.90 -6.50 24.01
C GLU A 776 5.02 -7.47 23.66
N GLN A 777 5.79 -7.93 24.66
CA GLN A 777 6.80 -8.96 24.45
C GLN A 777 6.16 -10.35 24.42
N THR A 778 6.64 -11.23 23.55
CA THR A 778 6.16 -12.62 23.47
C THR A 778 7.30 -13.57 23.13
N SER A 779 7.15 -14.84 23.49
CA SER A 779 8.08 -15.91 23.12
C SER A 779 7.33 -17.21 22.88
N GLY A 780 7.85 -18.06 21.99
CA GLY A 780 7.10 -19.23 21.58
C GLY A 780 7.78 -20.05 20.48
N TRP A 781 7.12 -21.15 20.13
CA TRP A 781 7.59 -22.14 19.16
C TRP A 781 6.82 -22.06 17.85
N ILE A 782 7.56 -22.15 16.74
CA ILE A 782 7.02 -22.27 15.39
C ILE A 782 7.37 -23.67 14.88
N ARG A 783 6.34 -24.49 14.63
CA ARG A 783 6.53 -25.89 14.19
C ARG A 783 5.58 -26.34 13.10
N ASN A 784 4.27 -26.20 13.31
CA ASN A 784 3.26 -26.74 12.41
C ASN A 784 2.64 -25.62 11.58
N ALA A 785 2.56 -25.84 10.27
CA ALA A 785 1.83 -24.96 9.38
C ALA A 785 0.32 -25.13 9.59
N THR A 786 -0.43 -24.06 9.39
CA THR A 786 -1.88 -24.10 9.29
C THR A 786 -2.30 -24.94 8.08
N ALA A 787 -3.55 -25.42 8.05
CA ALA A 787 -4.05 -26.15 6.89
C ALA A 787 -4.09 -25.25 5.65
N TYR A 788 -3.77 -25.80 4.48
CA TYR A 788 -3.89 -25.16 3.17
C TYR A 788 -4.32 -26.17 2.10
N ALA A 789 -4.99 -25.69 1.05
CA ALA A 789 -5.49 -26.52 -0.04
C ALA A 789 -4.38 -26.89 -1.04
N VAL A 790 -4.37 -28.16 -1.45
CA VAL A 790 -3.54 -28.69 -2.54
C VAL A 790 -4.45 -29.38 -3.54
N LYS A 791 -4.29 -29.10 -4.83
CA LYS A 791 -5.08 -29.73 -5.90
C LYS A 791 -4.83 -31.23 -5.97
N THR A 792 -5.90 -32.03 -6.02
CA THR A 792 -5.85 -33.49 -6.14
C THR A 792 -6.33 -33.93 -7.52
N GLY A 793 -5.55 -33.63 -8.56
CA GLY A 793 -5.85 -34.02 -9.95
C GLY A 793 -6.05 -32.83 -10.90
N SER A 794 -6.74 -33.06 -12.01
CA SER A 794 -6.96 -32.08 -13.09
C SER A 794 -8.26 -31.27 -12.97
N GLY A 795 -9.02 -31.42 -11.88
CA GLY A 795 -10.24 -30.65 -11.59
C GLY A 795 -10.08 -29.70 -10.40
N ASP A 796 -11.18 -29.08 -9.96
CA ASP A 796 -11.25 -28.13 -8.82
C ASP A 796 -11.24 -28.83 -7.44
N GLU A 797 -11.11 -30.15 -7.40
CA GLU A 797 -10.98 -30.89 -6.15
C GLU A 797 -9.66 -30.56 -5.44
N THR A 798 -9.76 -30.10 -4.20
CA THR A 798 -8.63 -29.80 -3.33
C THR A 798 -8.69 -30.61 -2.05
N LYS A 799 -7.52 -30.90 -1.48
CA LYS A 799 -7.37 -31.53 -0.16
C LYS A 799 -6.58 -30.62 0.75
N LEU A 800 -7.05 -30.48 1.99
CA LEU A 800 -6.32 -29.77 3.03
C LEU A 800 -5.13 -30.60 3.54
N VAL A 801 -3.96 -29.98 3.59
CA VAL A 801 -2.69 -30.58 4.03
C VAL A 801 -2.03 -29.67 5.06
N GLN A 802 -1.24 -30.26 5.96
CA GLN A 802 -0.35 -29.55 6.89
C GLN A 802 1.08 -30.07 6.75
N LYS A 803 2.07 -29.18 6.95
CA LYS A 803 3.50 -29.52 6.95
C LYS A 803 4.18 -28.99 8.20
N THR A 804 5.23 -29.68 8.64
CA THR A 804 6.12 -29.16 9.69
C THR A 804 7.10 -28.15 9.10
N LEU A 805 7.73 -27.33 9.95
CA LEU A 805 8.75 -26.37 9.57
C LEU A 805 9.90 -27.03 8.78
N GLY A 806 10.41 -28.17 9.27
CA GLY A 806 11.46 -28.93 8.58
C GLY A 806 11.06 -29.38 7.17
N LYS A 807 9.80 -29.83 6.98
CA LYS A 807 9.28 -30.18 5.65
C LYS A 807 9.07 -28.95 4.76
N GLY A 808 8.63 -27.82 5.33
CA GLY A 808 8.43 -26.57 4.61
C GLY A 808 9.72 -25.97 4.07
N LEU A 809 10.76 -25.95 4.90
CA LEU A 809 12.10 -25.50 4.53
C LEU A 809 12.93 -26.57 3.80
N ALA A 810 12.40 -27.79 3.64
CA ALA A 810 13.09 -28.94 3.07
C ALA A 810 14.48 -29.19 3.70
N LEU A 811 14.48 -29.36 5.02
CA LEU A 811 15.68 -29.68 5.80
C LEU A 811 15.92 -31.19 5.85
N HIS A 812 17.20 -31.55 5.93
CA HIS A 812 17.66 -32.88 6.29
C HIS A 812 17.15 -33.29 7.68
N HIS A 813 16.87 -34.57 7.88
CA HIS A 813 16.35 -35.09 9.15
C HIS A 813 17.44 -35.83 9.95
N GLU A 814 18.61 -36.01 9.35
CA GLU A 814 19.74 -36.71 9.97
C GLU A 814 20.40 -35.86 11.07
N GLU A 815 20.93 -36.52 12.10
CA GLU A 815 21.47 -35.87 13.30
C GLU A 815 22.82 -35.18 13.06
N ASP A 816 23.56 -35.61 12.04
CA ASP A 816 24.84 -35.08 11.61
C ASP A 816 24.73 -33.88 10.66
N TYR A 817 23.51 -33.41 10.37
CA TYR A 817 23.29 -32.19 9.61
C TYR A 817 22.96 -31.00 10.51
N TYR A 818 23.58 -29.86 10.20
CA TYR A 818 23.38 -28.57 10.84
C TYR A 818 22.94 -27.54 9.81
N CYS A 819 22.05 -26.64 10.21
CA CYS A 819 21.60 -25.54 9.40
C CYS A 819 22.18 -24.23 9.93
N ILE A 820 22.89 -23.51 9.07
CA ILE A 820 23.35 -22.15 9.29
C ILE A 820 22.37 -21.22 8.57
N PHE A 821 21.92 -20.15 9.22
CA PHE A 821 21.04 -19.15 8.61
C PHE A 821 21.30 -17.78 9.23
N ARG A 822 20.86 -16.71 8.56
CA ARG A 822 21.10 -15.33 8.97
C ARG A 822 19.78 -14.61 9.18
N ASP A 823 19.65 -13.87 10.27
CA ASP A 823 18.63 -12.83 10.39
C ASP A 823 19.10 -11.56 9.69
N TYR A 824 18.39 -11.14 8.65
CA TYR A 824 18.75 -9.96 7.87
C TYR A 824 18.56 -8.65 8.62
N ILE A 825 17.77 -8.65 9.70
CA ILE A 825 17.49 -7.45 10.49
C ILE A 825 18.61 -7.19 11.49
N SER A 826 18.97 -8.19 12.30
CA SER A 826 20.08 -8.09 13.24
C SER A 826 21.47 -8.28 12.61
N GLY A 827 21.54 -8.90 11.43
CA GLY A 827 22.80 -9.30 10.78
C GLY A 827 23.47 -10.53 11.41
N LEU A 828 22.86 -11.13 12.45
CA LEU A 828 23.41 -12.27 13.16
C LEU A 828 23.15 -13.58 12.40
N GLN A 829 24.12 -14.47 12.46
CA GLN A 829 24.04 -15.85 12.00
C GLN A 829 23.77 -16.81 13.17
N TYR A 830 23.01 -17.85 12.87
CA TYR A 830 22.61 -18.88 13.81
C TYR A 830 22.99 -20.23 13.22
N ILE A 831 23.37 -21.18 14.09
CA ILE A 831 23.53 -22.59 13.74
C ILE A 831 22.60 -23.43 14.61
N ARG A 832 21.90 -24.40 13.99
CA ARG A 832 20.99 -25.33 14.66
C ARG A 832 21.12 -26.71 14.08
N ASN A 833 20.84 -27.73 14.88
CA ASN A 833 20.76 -29.09 14.38
C ASN A 833 19.49 -29.27 13.52
N CYS A 834 19.63 -29.89 12.34
CA CYS A 834 18.51 -30.04 11.41
C CYS A 834 17.42 -30.98 11.94
N ARG A 835 17.81 -32.08 12.61
CA ARG A 835 16.85 -32.99 13.26
C ARG A 835 16.04 -32.28 14.34
N GLU A 836 16.67 -31.47 15.17
CA GLU A 836 15.96 -30.67 16.17
C GLU A 836 14.97 -29.68 15.54
N LEU A 837 15.36 -28.98 14.46
CA LEU A 837 14.45 -28.08 13.72
C LEU A 837 13.26 -28.83 13.11
N CYS A 838 13.47 -30.05 12.62
CA CYS A 838 12.41 -30.91 12.09
C CYS A 838 11.43 -31.40 13.17
N GLU A 839 11.96 -31.81 14.33
CA GLU A 839 11.19 -32.44 15.39
C GLU A 839 10.52 -31.42 16.31
N LYS A 840 11.24 -30.37 16.74
CA LYS A 840 10.76 -29.37 17.71
C LYS A 840 10.31 -28.06 17.06
N GLY A 841 10.87 -27.71 15.91
CA GLY A 841 10.69 -26.39 15.29
C GLY A 841 11.72 -25.38 15.76
N ILE A 842 11.38 -24.09 15.70
CA ILE A 842 12.25 -22.98 16.14
C ILE A 842 11.58 -22.20 17.27
N PHE A 843 12.35 -21.90 18.31
CA PHE A 843 11.97 -20.99 19.38
C PHE A 843 12.42 -19.57 19.06
N VAL A 844 11.53 -18.60 19.24
CA VAL A 844 11.79 -17.17 18.96
C VAL A 844 11.24 -16.32 20.10
N GLU A 845 12.01 -15.30 20.47
CA GLU A 845 11.60 -14.24 21.40
C GLU A 845 11.45 -12.94 20.61
N LEU A 846 10.35 -12.22 20.82
CA LEU A 846 10.00 -11.00 20.09
C LEU A 846 9.58 -9.93 21.08
N ASP A 847 10.25 -8.80 21.07
CA ASP A 847 9.76 -7.60 21.74
C ASP A 847 8.60 -6.96 20.95
N ALA A 848 8.06 -5.87 21.49
CA ALA A 848 7.01 -5.08 20.86
C ALA A 848 7.37 -4.67 19.42
N PHE A 849 6.51 -4.98 18.46
CA PHE A 849 6.69 -4.67 17.03
C PHE A 849 8.01 -5.19 16.41
N LYS A 850 8.69 -6.14 17.04
CA LYS A 850 9.91 -6.74 16.50
C LYS A 850 9.61 -7.88 15.55
N TYR A 851 10.53 -8.07 14.63
CA TYR A 851 10.48 -9.10 13.61
C TYR A 851 11.87 -9.66 13.30
N HIS A 852 11.88 -10.89 12.81
CA HIS A 852 13.06 -11.55 12.26
C HIS A 852 12.79 -11.98 10.83
N VAL A 853 13.81 -11.84 9.98
CA VAL A 853 13.78 -12.33 8.60
C VAL A 853 14.98 -13.25 8.42
N PHE A 854 14.75 -14.53 8.71
CA PHE A 854 15.76 -15.56 8.54
C PHE A 854 15.85 -15.95 7.07
N LEU A 855 17.06 -15.85 6.51
CA LEU A 855 17.40 -16.14 5.13
C LEU A 855 18.76 -16.87 5.07
N ASP A 856 19.21 -17.17 3.85
CA ASP A 856 20.51 -17.79 3.56
C ASP A 856 20.72 -19.11 4.32
N PHE A 857 19.66 -19.92 4.39
CA PHE A 857 19.73 -21.26 4.98
C PHE A 857 20.70 -22.15 4.22
N GLN A 858 21.79 -22.52 4.87
CA GLN A 858 22.81 -23.43 4.38
C GLN A 858 22.84 -24.68 5.26
N GLN A 859 22.68 -25.85 4.66
CA GLN A 859 22.80 -27.13 5.34
C GLN A 859 24.24 -27.63 5.21
N VAL A 860 24.88 -27.93 6.34
CA VAL A 860 26.24 -28.44 6.43
C VAL A 860 26.24 -29.79 7.13
N HIS A 861 27.06 -30.71 6.62
CA HIS A 861 27.26 -32.02 7.20
C HIS A 861 28.46 -31.99 8.16
N ASP A 862 28.29 -32.55 9.34
CA ASP A 862 29.35 -32.60 10.34
C ASP A 862 30.39 -33.67 9.99
N ASN A 863 31.65 -33.39 10.32
CA ASN A 863 32.75 -34.30 10.04
C ASN A 863 33.01 -35.26 11.21
N GLU A 864 33.97 -36.17 11.04
CA GLU A 864 34.34 -37.15 12.09
C GLU A 864 34.74 -36.51 13.42
N GLN A 865 35.21 -35.26 13.40
CA GLN A 865 35.62 -34.49 14.57
C GLN A 865 34.44 -33.79 15.28
N ARG A 866 33.21 -33.90 14.73
CA ARG A 866 31.97 -33.32 15.27
C ARG A 866 32.07 -31.82 15.60
N GLN A 867 32.72 -31.06 14.72
CA GLN A 867 33.08 -29.67 14.99
C GLN A 867 31.85 -28.76 14.99
N TYR A 868 30.87 -29.02 14.11
CA TYR A 868 29.61 -28.25 14.12
C TYR A 868 28.73 -28.59 15.31
N ALA A 869 28.75 -29.84 15.79
CA ALA A 869 28.10 -30.22 17.04
C ALA A 869 28.66 -29.45 18.24
N GLN A 870 29.99 -29.40 18.36
CA GLN A 870 30.68 -28.67 19.43
C GLN A 870 30.38 -27.17 19.38
N LEU A 871 30.41 -26.57 18.19
CA LEU A 871 30.08 -25.16 18.00
C LEU A 871 28.61 -24.87 18.37
N THR A 872 27.69 -25.72 17.92
CA THR A 872 26.26 -25.56 18.22
C THR A 872 25.99 -25.65 19.73
N ALA A 873 26.63 -26.60 20.42
CA ALA A 873 26.55 -26.72 21.87
C ALA A 873 27.18 -25.52 22.60
N HIS A 874 28.32 -25.02 22.11
CA HIS A 874 28.98 -23.84 22.67
C HIS A 874 28.13 -22.57 22.54
N LEU A 875 27.49 -22.38 21.39
CA LEU A 875 26.63 -21.24 21.13
C LEU A 875 25.28 -21.34 21.86
N ASN A 876 24.79 -22.56 22.12
CA ASN A 876 23.55 -22.84 22.84
C ASN A 876 22.38 -21.95 22.39
N GLY A 877 22.20 -21.84 21.08
CA GLY A 877 21.15 -21.02 20.51
C GLY A 877 21.51 -19.56 20.19
N ARG A 878 22.60 -19.03 20.75
CA ARG A 878 22.99 -17.62 20.56
C ARG A 878 23.36 -17.30 19.11
N GLY A 879 22.87 -16.18 18.60
CA GLY A 879 23.28 -15.63 17.30
C GLY A 879 24.64 -14.92 17.38
N VAL A 880 25.46 -15.03 16.34
CA VAL A 880 26.80 -14.42 16.25
C VAL A 880 26.98 -13.71 14.91
N PRO A 881 27.82 -12.66 14.81
CA PRO A 881 28.04 -11.96 13.54
C PRO A 881 28.57 -12.88 12.41
N SER A 882 29.37 -13.89 12.76
CA SER A 882 29.91 -14.85 11.80
C SER A 882 30.12 -16.23 12.46
N ILE A 883 29.44 -17.24 11.94
CA ILE A 883 29.64 -18.63 12.36
C ILE A 883 31.05 -19.11 11.99
N GLN A 884 31.59 -18.65 10.86
CA GLN A 884 32.93 -19.02 10.42
C GLN A 884 34.03 -18.46 11.33
N GLU A 885 33.88 -17.22 11.81
CA GLU A 885 34.83 -16.65 12.77
C GLU A 885 34.76 -17.35 14.12
N GLU A 886 33.55 -17.67 14.60
CA GLU A 886 33.42 -18.32 15.90
C GLU A 886 33.90 -19.77 15.88
N PHE A 887 33.71 -20.46 14.76
CA PHE A 887 34.34 -21.75 14.51
C PHE A 887 35.87 -21.66 14.58
N LYS A 888 36.47 -20.64 13.95
CA LYS A 888 37.91 -20.39 14.03
C LYS A 888 38.35 -20.08 15.46
N GLU A 889 37.61 -19.24 16.17
CA GLU A 889 37.90 -18.87 17.56
C GLU A 889 37.88 -20.10 18.50
N LEU A 890 36.92 -21.02 18.32
CA LEU A 890 36.86 -22.29 19.04
C LEU A 890 38.07 -23.18 18.74
N THR A 891 38.43 -23.30 17.46
CA THR A 891 39.58 -24.12 17.00
C THR A 891 40.92 -23.55 17.51
N LEU A 892 41.04 -22.22 17.55
CA LEU A 892 42.24 -21.51 17.99
C LEU A 892 42.24 -21.23 19.50
N SER A 893 41.27 -21.74 20.26
CA SER A 893 41.07 -21.41 21.68
C SER A 893 42.34 -21.54 22.54
N PRO A 894 43.15 -22.63 22.45
CA PRO A 894 44.40 -22.73 23.21
C PRO A 894 45.42 -21.64 22.85
N LEU A 895 45.54 -21.33 21.56
CA LEU A 895 46.45 -20.30 21.05
C LEU A 895 46.00 -18.89 21.47
N LEU A 896 44.71 -18.60 21.34
CA LEU A 896 44.12 -17.33 21.73
C LEU A 896 44.17 -17.13 23.25
N ALA A 897 43.99 -18.17 24.05
CA ALA A 897 44.14 -18.10 25.51
C ALA A 897 45.58 -17.75 25.92
N ALA A 898 46.58 -18.35 25.25
CA ALA A 898 47.98 -18.00 25.47
C ALA A 898 48.27 -16.54 25.08
N LEU A 899 47.68 -16.06 23.99
CA LEU A 899 47.78 -14.65 23.58
C LEU A 899 47.08 -13.70 24.56
N ASP A 900 45.87 -14.03 25.00
CA ASP A 900 45.07 -13.24 25.95
C ASP A 900 45.77 -13.13 27.32
N SER A 901 46.59 -14.13 27.70
CA SER A 901 47.45 -14.05 28.89
C SER A 901 48.50 -12.93 28.82
N LEU A 902 48.88 -12.52 27.61
CA LEU A 902 49.84 -11.45 27.35
C LEU A 902 49.13 -10.13 26.99
N LEU A 903 48.19 -10.17 26.05
CA LEU A 903 47.44 -9.03 25.53
C LEU A 903 46.16 -8.80 26.35
N ASN A 904 46.33 -8.21 27.54
CA ASN A 904 45.23 -7.75 28.38
C ASN A 904 45.57 -6.42 29.07
N THR A 905 44.54 -5.74 29.58
CA THR A 905 44.66 -4.44 30.25
C THR A 905 45.63 -4.46 31.43
N GLU A 906 45.67 -5.56 32.20
CA GLU A 906 46.57 -5.70 33.35
C GLU A 906 48.04 -5.70 32.89
N MET A 907 48.39 -6.52 31.90
CA MET A 907 49.76 -6.64 31.38
C MET A 907 50.23 -5.32 30.73
N VAL A 908 49.35 -4.62 30.01
CA VAL A 908 49.65 -3.30 29.43
C VAL A 908 49.89 -2.27 30.54
N ASN A 909 49.05 -2.23 31.58
CA ASN A 909 49.23 -1.33 32.72
C ASN A 909 50.51 -1.63 33.49
N ARG A 910 50.84 -2.92 33.67
CA ARG A 910 52.09 -3.35 34.31
C ARG A 910 53.31 -3.00 33.46
N PHE A 911 53.23 -3.12 32.13
CA PHE A 911 54.26 -2.66 31.21
C PHE A 911 54.49 -1.15 31.36
N MET A 912 53.43 -0.34 31.33
CA MET A 912 53.50 1.12 31.54
C MET A 912 54.06 1.48 32.93
N ASN A 913 53.62 0.80 33.99
CA ASN A 913 54.05 1.07 35.37
C ASN A 913 55.51 0.67 35.66
N ASN A 914 56.11 -0.20 34.84
CA ASN A 914 57.52 -0.59 34.96
C ASN A 914 58.46 0.27 34.09
N ARG A 915 57.95 1.28 33.37
CA ARG A 915 58.76 2.20 32.56
C ARG A 915 59.84 2.90 33.39
N SER A 916 61.02 3.09 32.79
CA SER A 916 62.13 3.88 33.35
C SER A 916 62.71 3.40 34.70
N LYS A 917 62.27 2.24 35.23
CA LYS A 917 62.75 1.67 36.50
C LYS A 917 64.02 0.82 36.31
N ILE A 918 65.04 1.38 35.66
CA ILE A 918 66.30 0.71 35.35
C ILE A 918 66.87 0.02 36.61
N ARG A 919 66.91 -1.33 36.61
CA ARG A 919 67.52 -2.20 37.63
C ARG A 919 66.73 -2.40 38.94
N LYS A 920 65.40 -2.24 38.96
CA LYS A 920 64.58 -2.60 40.14
C LYS A 920 64.17 -4.10 40.14
N LYS A 921 64.05 -4.72 41.33
CA LYS A 921 63.58 -6.12 41.50
C LYS A 921 62.23 -6.38 40.81
N ALA A 922 61.33 -5.39 40.80
CA ALA A 922 60.01 -5.46 40.15
C ALA A 922 60.07 -5.52 38.62
N GLU A 923 61.03 -4.84 37.97
CA GLU A 923 61.24 -4.88 36.51
C GLU A 923 61.68 -6.29 36.08
N LYS A 924 62.60 -6.90 36.83
CA LYS A 924 63.07 -8.26 36.58
C LYS A 924 61.94 -9.29 36.76
N ALA A 925 61.08 -9.11 37.76
CA ALA A 925 59.94 -10.00 37.99
C ALA A 925 58.92 -9.94 36.84
N PHE A 926 58.49 -8.75 36.41
CA PHE A 926 57.57 -8.58 35.28
C PHE A 926 58.14 -9.15 33.98
N SER A 927 59.42 -8.91 33.75
CA SER A 927 60.17 -9.40 32.60
C SER A 927 60.24 -10.92 32.50
N SER A 928 60.52 -11.60 33.62
CA SER A 928 60.55 -13.07 33.67
C SER A 928 59.16 -13.68 33.48
N GLU A 929 58.13 -13.07 34.08
CA GLU A 929 56.74 -13.49 33.88
C GLU A 929 56.27 -13.30 32.43
N PHE A 930 56.64 -12.18 31.80
CA PHE A 930 56.37 -11.98 30.37
C PHE A 930 57.06 -13.06 29.52
N GLU A 931 58.32 -13.38 29.80
CA GLU A 931 59.06 -14.41 29.07
C GLU A 931 58.44 -15.80 29.20
N GLU A 932 57.94 -16.15 30.39
CA GLU A 932 57.22 -17.40 30.64
C GLU A 932 55.91 -17.47 29.82
N ARG A 933 55.06 -16.44 29.93
CA ARG A 933 53.81 -16.36 29.16
C ARG A 933 54.05 -16.30 27.65
N TYR A 934 55.11 -15.61 27.22
CA TYR A 934 55.51 -15.53 25.80
C TYR A 934 56.02 -16.87 25.27
N SER A 935 56.77 -17.61 26.08
CA SER A 935 57.21 -18.96 25.72
C SER A 935 56.02 -19.91 25.55
N GLU A 936 54.99 -19.78 26.38
CA GLU A 936 53.75 -20.55 26.20
C GLU A 936 53.02 -20.17 24.90
N LEU A 937 52.93 -18.88 24.56
CA LEU A 937 52.42 -18.44 23.26
C LEU A 937 53.22 -19.05 22.10
N LEU A 938 54.55 -19.07 22.17
CA LEU A 938 55.40 -19.65 21.13
C LEU A 938 55.16 -21.15 20.95
N LYS A 939 54.95 -21.92 22.04
CA LYS A 939 54.61 -23.35 21.94
C LYS A 939 53.28 -23.56 21.20
N GLN A 940 52.28 -22.75 21.51
CA GLN A 940 50.98 -22.84 20.83
C GLN A 940 51.13 -22.43 19.36
N VAL A 941 51.86 -21.37 19.04
CA VAL A 941 52.11 -20.95 17.65
C VAL A 941 52.84 -22.04 16.87
N ASP A 942 53.84 -22.69 17.47
CA ASP A 942 54.58 -23.79 16.85
C ASP A 942 53.67 -25.00 16.57
N HIS A 943 52.83 -25.37 17.54
CA HIS A 943 51.83 -26.43 17.40
C HIS A 943 50.86 -26.17 16.23
N PHE A 944 50.35 -24.94 16.09
CA PHE A 944 49.41 -24.58 15.03
C PHE A 944 50.07 -24.29 13.67
N SER A 945 51.35 -23.92 13.63
CA SER A 945 52.06 -23.62 12.36
C SER A 945 52.79 -24.80 11.74
N SER A 946 52.99 -25.91 12.48
CA SER A 946 53.86 -27.02 12.07
C SER A 946 55.27 -26.57 11.67
N GLY A 947 55.76 -25.49 12.30
CA GLY A 947 57.10 -24.93 12.08
C GLY A 947 58.20 -25.73 12.77
N ASN A 948 59.46 -25.44 12.42
CA ASN A 948 60.66 -25.97 13.10
C ASN A 948 61.53 -24.82 13.65
N GLY A 949 60.94 -23.64 13.85
CA GLY A 949 61.69 -22.46 14.28
C GLY A 949 62.19 -22.57 15.72
N ASN A 950 63.27 -21.87 16.03
CA ASN A 950 63.90 -21.92 17.34
C ASN A 950 63.14 -21.05 18.36
N GLN A 951 62.23 -21.66 19.12
CA GLN A 951 61.42 -20.99 20.15
C GLN A 951 62.28 -20.20 21.15
N ASP A 952 63.39 -20.80 21.62
CA ASP A 952 64.30 -20.16 22.59
C ASP A 952 64.97 -18.91 22.02
N GLU A 953 65.30 -18.90 20.73
CA GLU A 953 65.93 -17.76 20.08
C GLU A 953 64.95 -16.59 19.92
N VAL A 954 63.70 -16.89 19.55
CA VAL A 954 62.63 -15.89 19.44
C VAL A 954 62.29 -15.31 20.81
N ALA A 955 62.12 -16.16 21.85
CA ALA A 955 61.87 -15.72 23.22
C ALA A 955 62.99 -14.79 23.74
N LYS A 956 64.27 -15.19 23.58
CA LYS A 956 65.43 -14.35 23.96
C LYS A 956 65.49 -13.03 23.21
N THR A 957 65.07 -13.01 21.94
CA THR A 957 65.07 -11.80 21.12
C THR A 957 63.98 -10.83 21.57
N ILE A 958 62.75 -11.32 21.78
CA ILE A 958 61.63 -10.52 22.27
C ILE A 958 61.90 -10.02 23.69
N ARG A 959 62.48 -10.85 24.56
CA ARG A 959 62.91 -10.46 25.91
C ARG A 959 63.84 -9.24 25.89
N LYS A 960 64.84 -9.23 25.00
CA LYS A 960 65.75 -8.08 24.81
C LYS A 960 65.01 -6.85 24.29
N LYS A 961 64.07 -7.01 23.35
CA LYS A 961 63.25 -5.91 22.83
C LYS A 961 62.34 -5.33 23.90
N LEU A 962 61.72 -6.17 24.74
CA LEU A 962 60.92 -5.75 25.89
C LEU A 962 61.74 -4.89 26.86
N ASP A 963 62.95 -5.34 27.22
CA ASP A 963 63.83 -4.56 28.08
C ASP A 963 64.12 -3.18 27.48
N VAL A 964 64.42 -3.12 26.16
CA VAL A 964 64.68 -1.86 25.48
C VAL A 964 63.45 -0.95 25.52
N ALA A 965 62.27 -1.49 25.22
CA ALA A 965 61.00 -0.77 25.23
C ALA A 965 60.65 -0.22 26.62
N LEU A 966 60.85 -0.98 27.71
CA LEU A 966 60.68 -0.51 29.09
C LEU A 966 61.58 0.69 29.45
N SER A 967 62.70 0.83 28.75
CA SER A 967 63.68 1.91 28.94
C SER A 967 63.63 3.00 27.87
N LEU A 968 62.63 3.01 26.98
CA LEU A 968 62.62 3.86 25.79
C LEU A 968 62.63 5.36 26.12
N ASP A 969 61.93 5.79 27.18
CA ASP A 969 61.95 7.16 27.73
C ASP A 969 63.35 7.62 28.17
N GLY A 970 64.17 6.66 28.61
CA GLY A 970 65.53 6.84 29.10
C GLY A 970 66.60 6.25 28.17
N ILE A 971 66.28 6.04 26.89
CA ILE A 971 67.14 5.28 25.97
C ILE A 971 68.55 5.87 25.84
N ASP A 972 68.68 7.20 25.93
CA ASP A 972 69.96 7.89 25.86
C ASP A 972 70.88 7.54 27.03
N LYS A 973 70.32 7.30 28.22
CA LYS A 973 71.08 6.84 29.40
C LYS A 973 71.51 5.37 29.27
N ARG A 974 70.80 4.58 28.46
CA ARG A 974 71.12 3.16 28.23
C ARG A 974 72.25 2.96 27.22
N ILE A 975 72.28 3.78 26.18
CA ILE A 975 73.20 3.60 25.04
C ILE A 975 74.31 4.65 24.91
N SER A 976 74.29 5.75 25.67
CA SER A 976 75.36 6.77 25.63
C SER A 976 75.84 7.18 27.03
N GLU A 977 77.14 7.48 27.16
CA GLU A 977 77.73 8.08 28.37
C GLU A 977 77.64 9.62 28.34
N PRO A 978 77.68 10.31 29.49
CA PRO A 978 77.66 11.77 29.53
C PRO A 978 78.86 12.37 28.77
N GLY A 979 78.62 12.93 27.57
CA GLY A 979 79.65 13.59 26.75
C GLY A 979 79.82 13.04 25.32
N GLN A 980 79.38 11.82 25.02
CA GLN A 980 79.43 11.21 23.68
C GLN A 980 78.08 11.38 22.94
N LYS A 981 77.67 12.61 22.63
CA LYS A 981 76.40 12.84 21.93
C LYS A 981 76.61 13.72 20.70
N SER A 982 76.57 13.13 19.49
CA SER A 982 76.53 13.91 18.25
C SER A 982 75.23 14.73 18.19
N ARG A 983 75.27 15.95 17.61
CA ARG A 983 74.09 16.82 17.47
C ARG A 983 72.93 16.09 16.76
N LYS A 984 73.24 15.26 15.75
CA LYS A 984 72.28 14.42 15.04
C LYS A 984 71.60 13.40 15.95
N PHE A 985 72.36 12.68 16.77
CA PHE A 985 71.81 11.71 17.72
C PHE A 985 70.94 12.38 18.79
N GLN A 986 71.35 13.56 19.28
CA GLN A 986 70.51 14.34 20.22
C GLN A 986 69.17 14.73 19.61
N SER A 987 69.16 15.18 18.35
CA SER A 987 67.92 15.49 17.63
C SER A 987 67.04 14.25 17.42
N ALA A 988 67.65 13.11 17.09
CA ALA A 988 66.97 11.84 16.91
C ALA A 988 66.28 11.37 18.20
N ILE A 989 66.99 11.43 19.33
CA ILE A 989 66.42 11.11 20.64
C ILE A 989 65.34 12.11 21.05
N LYS A 990 65.52 13.41 20.77
CA LYS A 990 64.49 14.41 21.04
C LYS A 990 63.21 14.12 20.25
N TYR A 991 63.33 13.76 18.97
CA TYR A 991 62.19 13.36 18.14
C TYR A 991 61.49 12.11 18.68
N LEU A 992 62.25 11.09 19.09
CA LEU A 992 61.68 9.90 19.75
C LEU A 992 60.90 10.28 21.01
N LYS A 993 61.50 11.05 21.92
CA LYS A 993 60.88 11.44 23.19
C LYS A 993 59.66 12.35 23.02
N ASN A 994 59.65 13.20 21.99
CA ASN A 994 58.54 14.11 21.74
C ASN A 994 57.27 13.39 21.27
N GLY A 995 57.40 12.27 20.54
CA GLY A 995 56.23 11.46 20.13
C GLY A 995 55.88 10.33 21.10
N LEU A 996 56.75 10.04 22.09
CA LEU A 996 56.40 9.28 23.29
C LEU A 996 55.50 10.16 24.18
N ASN A 997 54.27 10.43 23.72
CA ASN A 997 53.25 11.02 24.56
C ASN A 997 53.02 10.09 25.77
N GLN A 998 52.71 10.64 26.94
CA GLN A 998 52.41 9.83 28.13
C GLN A 998 51.05 9.10 28.03
N ASP A 999 50.47 9.01 26.83
CA ASP A 999 49.14 8.46 26.60
C ASP A 999 49.17 6.93 26.50
N ALA A 1000 48.11 6.30 27.02
CA ALA A 1000 47.98 4.85 27.07
C ALA A 1000 48.02 4.22 25.66
N PHE A 1001 47.55 4.94 24.63
CA PHE A 1001 47.51 4.49 23.25
C PHE A 1001 48.89 4.12 22.70
N SER A 1002 49.90 4.96 22.91
CA SER A 1002 51.25 4.72 22.41
C SER A 1002 51.89 3.48 23.05
N TRP A 1003 51.79 3.37 24.37
CA TRP A 1003 52.35 2.22 25.08
C TRP A 1003 51.61 0.92 24.79
N THR A 1004 50.29 0.99 24.60
CA THR A 1004 49.46 -0.16 24.17
C THR A 1004 49.85 -0.62 22.76
N THR A 1005 50.09 0.31 21.84
CA THR A 1005 50.57 0.02 20.48
C THR A 1005 51.93 -0.66 20.50
N LEU A 1006 52.89 -0.10 21.23
CA LEU A 1006 54.24 -0.66 21.32
C LEU A 1006 54.23 -2.06 21.94
N PHE A 1007 53.46 -2.26 23.00
CA PHE A 1007 53.33 -3.56 23.66
C PHE A 1007 52.65 -4.60 22.75
N SER A 1008 51.56 -4.22 22.09
CA SER A 1008 50.83 -5.10 21.17
C SER A 1008 51.71 -5.53 20.00
N TRP A 1009 52.44 -4.59 19.40
CA TRP A 1009 53.43 -4.88 18.35
C TRP A 1009 54.54 -5.81 18.85
N LEU A 1010 55.09 -5.57 20.05
CA LEU A 1010 56.15 -6.43 20.62
C LEU A 1010 55.71 -7.90 20.72
N VAL A 1011 54.46 -8.16 21.12
CA VAL A 1011 53.95 -9.52 21.28
C VAL A 1011 53.83 -10.23 19.93
N VAL A 1012 53.32 -9.57 18.88
CA VAL A 1012 52.94 -10.27 17.63
C VAL A 1012 53.98 -10.21 16.50
N HIS A 1013 54.89 -9.23 16.48
CA HIS A 1013 55.63 -8.90 15.26
C HIS A 1013 56.63 -9.98 14.77
N GLU A 1014 57.22 -10.80 15.65
CA GLU A 1014 58.20 -11.83 15.25
C GLU A 1014 57.67 -13.27 15.28
N LEU A 1015 56.36 -13.48 15.52
CA LEU A 1015 55.81 -14.84 15.61
C LEU A 1015 56.11 -15.67 14.34
N GLY A 1016 56.05 -15.04 13.16
CA GLY A 1016 56.35 -15.67 11.87
C GLY A 1016 57.73 -16.30 11.74
N LYS A 1017 58.71 -15.94 12.61
CA LYS A 1017 60.03 -16.59 12.65
C LYS A 1017 59.97 -18.07 13.02
N LEU A 1018 58.88 -18.50 13.67
CA LEU A 1018 58.67 -19.92 13.97
C LEU A 1018 58.41 -20.76 12.70
N ALA A 1019 57.91 -20.12 11.64
CA ALA A 1019 57.60 -20.80 10.38
C ALA A 1019 58.65 -20.56 9.27
N THR A 1020 59.27 -19.37 9.21
CA THR A 1020 60.25 -19.04 8.15
C THR A 1020 61.23 -17.97 8.62
N ASP A 1021 62.50 -18.09 8.23
CA ASP A 1021 63.51 -17.04 8.43
C ASP A 1021 63.45 -15.94 7.37
N LYS A 1022 62.80 -16.20 6.22
CA LYS A 1022 62.64 -15.23 5.11
C LYS A 1022 61.21 -14.70 5.08
N ASN A 1023 61.05 -13.39 4.92
CA ASN A 1023 59.75 -12.69 4.87
C ASN A 1023 58.85 -12.99 6.08
N TYR A 1024 59.44 -13.26 7.24
CA TYR A 1024 58.70 -13.61 8.46
C TYR A 1024 57.76 -12.49 8.90
N GLU A 1025 58.06 -11.24 8.56
CA GLU A 1025 57.21 -10.08 8.82
C GLU A 1025 55.84 -10.18 8.13
N GLN A 1026 55.82 -10.70 6.90
CA GLN A 1026 54.57 -10.93 6.17
C GLN A 1026 53.82 -12.13 6.75
N ARG A 1027 54.54 -13.15 7.23
CA ARG A 1027 53.92 -14.31 7.91
C ARG A 1027 53.28 -13.91 9.24
N SER A 1028 53.99 -13.15 10.09
CA SER A 1028 53.43 -12.56 11.32
C SER A 1028 52.20 -11.71 11.00
N ARG A 1029 52.27 -10.88 9.95
CA ARG A 1029 51.15 -10.05 9.51
C ARG A 1029 49.94 -10.88 9.09
N SER A 1030 50.14 -11.94 8.32
CA SER A 1030 49.10 -12.87 7.89
C SER A 1030 48.41 -13.52 9.08
N TRP A 1031 49.19 -13.98 10.06
CA TRP A 1031 48.67 -14.60 11.28
C TRP A 1031 47.85 -13.66 12.15
N ILE A 1032 48.12 -12.34 12.10
CA ILE A 1032 47.26 -11.38 12.82
C ILE A 1032 45.80 -11.44 12.33
N ASP A 1033 45.59 -11.69 11.03
CA ASP A 1033 44.24 -11.82 10.46
C ASP A 1033 43.76 -13.28 10.47
N GLU A 1034 44.58 -14.23 9.99
CA GLU A 1034 44.24 -15.66 9.88
C GLU A 1034 43.89 -16.29 11.24
N TRP A 1035 44.62 -15.92 12.29
CA TRP A 1035 44.45 -16.45 13.63
C TRP A 1035 43.72 -15.51 14.58
N LEU A 1036 43.04 -14.48 14.05
CA LEU A 1036 42.20 -13.56 14.81
C LEU A 1036 42.93 -12.76 15.91
N PHE A 1037 44.27 -12.63 15.85
CA PHE A 1037 45.01 -11.83 16.84
C PHE A 1037 44.64 -10.35 16.77
N GLY A 1038 44.28 -9.86 15.58
CA GLY A 1038 43.83 -8.48 15.39
C GLY A 1038 42.62 -8.13 16.27
N LYS A 1039 41.67 -9.06 16.44
CA LYS A 1039 40.50 -8.89 17.32
C LYS A 1039 40.91 -8.80 18.80
N ARG A 1040 41.96 -9.50 19.20
CA ARG A 1040 42.53 -9.42 20.57
C ARG A 1040 43.24 -8.08 20.80
N VAL A 1041 43.99 -7.62 19.79
CA VAL A 1041 44.61 -6.28 19.81
C VAL A 1041 43.54 -5.19 19.95
N GLU A 1042 42.48 -5.23 19.14
CA GLU A 1042 41.33 -4.29 19.25
C GLU A 1042 40.69 -4.29 20.64
N ARG A 1043 40.45 -5.47 21.23
CA ARG A 1043 39.86 -5.61 22.58
C ARG A 1043 40.71 -4.91 23.65
N VAL A 1044 42.03 -5.00 23.56
CA VAL A 1044 42.93 -4.32 24.51
C VAL A 1044 42.83 -2.81 24.36
N PHE A 1045 42.77 -2.28 23.13
CA PHE A 1045 42.57 -0.84 22.90
C PHE A 1045 41.18 -0.36 23.37
N ALA A 1046 40.13 -1.18 23.19
CA ALA A 1046 38.78 -0.84 23.63
C ALA A 1046 38.65 -0.70 25.16
N ASN A 1047 39.46 -1.46 25.91
CA ASN A 1047 39.47 -1.46 27.37
C ASN A 1047 40.41 -0.40 27.98
N GLN A 1048 41.00 0.48 27.17
CA GLN A 1048 41.84 1.61 27.61
C GLN A 1048 41.06 2.93 27.50
N GLU A 1049 41.43 3.91 28.32
CA GLU A 1049 40.92 5.30 28.23
C GLU A 1049 41.51 6.01 27.00
N ALA A 1050 41.14 5.57 25.80
CA ALA A 1050 41.54 6.14 24.52
C ALA A 1050 40.33 6.74 23.78
N SER A 1051 40.55 7.71 22.88
CA SER A 1051 39.47 8.23 22.02
C SER A 1051 38.98 7.16 21.05
N ASP A 1052 37.75 7.28 20.56
CA ASP A 1052 37.20 6.29 19.60
C ASP A 1052 38.00 6.24 18.29
N GLU A 1053 38.59 7.38 17.87
CA GLU A 1053 39.53 7.41 16.76
C GLU A 1053 40.81 6.61 17.06
N GLN A 1054 41.38 6.74 18.27
CA GLN A 1054 42.54 5.96 18.69
C GLN A 1054 42.23 4.46 18.77
N LYS A 1055 41.07 4.07 19.30
CA LYS A 1055 40.64 2.67 19.36
C LYS A 1055 40.55 2.05 17.96
N TRP A 1056 40.01 2.78 17.00
CA TRP A 1056 39.95 2.34 15.60
C TRP A 1056 41.35 2.24 14.96
N GLN A 1057 42.24 3.21 15.22
CA GLN A 1057 43.59 3.24 14.63
C GLN A 1057 44.53 2.14 15.13
N GLY A 1058 44.36 1.66 16.36
CA GLY A 1058 45.32 0.79 17.05
C GLY A 1058 45.71 -0.49 16.29
N LYS A 1059 44.74 -1.25 15.78
CA LYS A 1059 45.01 -2.47 14.99
C LYS A 1059 45.70 -2.16 13.66
N TRP A 1060 45.20 -1.17 12.92
CA TRP A 1060 45.79 -0.77 11.64
C TRP A 1060 47.26 -0.41 11.79
N LEU A 1061 47.57 0.31 12.87
CA LEU A 1061 48.93 0.69 13.20
C LEU A 1061 49.80 -0.53 13.55
N VAL A 1062 49.32 -1.46 14.40
CA VAL A 1062 50.06 -2.71 14.71
C VAL A 1062 50.31 -3.55 13.45
N ASN A 1063 49.33 -3.64 12.54
CA ASN A 1063 49.44 -4.33 11.26
C ASN A 1063 50.52 -3.70 10.37
N LEU A 1064 50.48 -2.37 10.24
CA LEU A 1064 51.43 -1.61 9.43
C LEU A 1064 52.87 -1.72 9.98
N LEU A 1065 53.03 -1.61 11.31
CA LEU A 1065 54.32 -1.76 11.98
C LEU A 1065 54.87 -3.18 11.92
N THR A 1066 54.00 -4.19 11.87
CA THR A 1066 54.41 -5.59 11.70
C THR A 1066 54.88 -5.86 10.28
N SER A 1067 54.12 -5.39 9.27
CA SER A 1067 54.43 -5.58 7.84
C SER A 1067 55.75 -4.94 7.44
N HIS A 1068 56.03 -3.77 8.01
CA HIS A 1068 57.19 -2.96 7.63
C HIS A 1068 58.27 -2.90 8.72
N GLN A 1069 58.26 -3.84 9.67
CA GLN A 1069 59.18 -3.83 10.81
C GLN A 1069 60.67 -3.78 10.44
N ASN A 1070 61.03 -4.27 9.24
CA ASN A 1070 62.39 -4.36 8.72
C ASN A 1070 62.79 -3.22 7.76
N TRP A 1071 61.99 -2.15 7.65
CA TRP A 1071 62.21 -1.05 6.70
C TRP A 1071 63.63 -0.43 6.79
N HIS A 1072 64.16 -0.29 8.01
CA HIS A 1072 65.47 0.30 8.26
C HIS A 1072 66.64 -0.68 8.01
N VAL A 1073 66.37 -1.98 7.88
CA VAL A 1073 67.38 -2.99 7.50
C VAL A 1073 67.59 -2.95 5.99
N ASN A 1074 66.51 -2.82 5.23
CA ASN A 1074 66.52 -2.68 3.76
C ASN A 1074 67.24 -1.42 3.28
N TYR A 1075 67.35 -0.40 4.13
CA TYR A 1075 68.15 0.80 3.89
C TYR A 1075 69.63 0.51 3.55
N LYS A 1076 70.25 -0.50 4.20
CA LYS A 1076 71.66 -0.85 3.91
C LYS A 1076 71.85 -1.41 2.50
N ALA A 1077 70.81 -1.99 1.90
CA ALA A 1077 70.82 -2.53 0.55
C ALA A 1077 70.48 -1.49 -0.54
N LYS A 1078 69.78 -0.38 -0.20
CA LYS A 1078 69.26 0.63 -1.15
C LYS A 1078 69.75 2.06 -0.86
N LYS A 1079 71.02 2.24 -0.44
CA LYS A 1079 71.59 3.56 -0.11
C LYS A 1079 71.59 4.50 -1.33
N GLY A 1080 70.93 5.66 -1.23
CA GLY A 1080 70.73 6.60 -2.36
C GLY A 1080 69.44 6.37 -3.16
N GLN A 1081 68.55 5.50 -2.69
CA GLN A 1081 67.23 5.24 -3.26
C GLN A 1081 66.14 5.28 -2.17
N GLU A 1082 66.24 6.24 -1.24
CA GLU A 1082 65.37 6.33 -0.06
C GLU A 1082 63.88 6.47 -0.43
N TYR A 1083 63.56 7.00 -1.61
CA TYR A 1083 62.19 7.07 -2.11
C TYR A 1083 61.60 5.69 -2.44
N LEU A 1084 62.42 4.69 -2.81
CA LEU A 1084 61.95 3.32 -3.07
C LEU A 1084 61.49 2.64 -1.78
N ILE A 1085 62.10 2.98 -0.65
CA ILE A 1085 61.68 2.46 0.67
C ILE A 1085 60.29 3.00 1.01
N PHE A 1086 60.04 4.28 0.75
CA PHE A 1086 58.72 4.87 0.92
C PHE A 1086 57.70 4.37 -0.11
N ASN A 1087 58.14 4.08 -1.34
CA ASN A 1087 57.33 3.44 -2.38
C ASN A 1087 56.87 2.05 -1.99
N ASP A 1088 57.74 1.24 -1.39
CA ASP A 1088 57.38 -0.07 -0.88
C ASP A 1088 56.38 0.04 0.30
N LEU A 1089 56.49 1.10 1.13
CA LEU A 1089 55.55 1.42 2.21
C LEU A 1089 54.17 1.87 1.69
N PHE A 1090 54.14 2.78 0.71
CA PHE A 1090 52.90 3.39 0.20
C PHE A 1090 52.11 2.49 -0.74
N ASN A 1091 52.77 1.56 -1.43
CA ASN A 1091 52.10 0.53 -2.23
C ASN A 1091 51.56 -0.64 -1.39
N SER A 1092 51.69 -0.60 -0.06
CA SER A 1092 51.00 -1.55 0.81
C SER A 1092 49.51 -1.18 0.93
N LEU A 1093 48.65 -2.19 1.13
CA LEU A 1093 47.20 -1.99 1.26
C LEU A 1093 46.84 -1.09 2.46
N GLU A 1094 47.69 -1.11 3.49
CA GLU A 1094 47.40 -0.53 4.80
C GLU A 1094 47.77 0.95 4.92
N LEU A 1095 48.85 1.41 4.27
CA LEU A 1095 49.32 2.79 4.47
C LEU A 1095 48.36 3.85 3.92
N PRO A 1096 47.82 3.76 2.69
CA PRO A 1096 46.85 4.74 2.19
C PRO A 1096 45.56 4.81 3.02
N GLN A 1097 45.11 3.66 3.53
CA GLN A 1097 43.94 3.58 4.43
C GLN A 1097 44.23 4.25 5.77
N PHE A 1098 45.40 3.99 6.35
CA PHE A 1098 45.84 4.66 7.58
C PHE A 1098 45.91 6.18 7.37
N LEU A 1099 46.53 6.64 6.27
CA LEU A 1099 46.67 8.06 5.91
C LEU A 1099 45.35 8.74 5.51
N ASN A 1100 44.23 8.00 5.45
CA ASN A 1100 42.92 8.50 5.01
C ASN A 1100 42.98 9.19 3.64
N VAL A 1101 43.62 8.53 2.67
CA VAL A 1101 43.75 9.06 1.31
C VAL A 1101 42.38 9.13 0.65
N HIS A 1102 41.97 10.32 0.24
CA HIS A 1102 40.67 10.55 -0.41
C HIS A 1102 40.81 11.42 -1.65
N ARG A 1103 39.84 11.30 -2.55
CA ARG A 1103 39.79 12.07 -3.79
C ARG A 1103 38.82 13.24 -3.63
N TYR A 1104 39.30 14.44 -3.88
CA TYR A 1104 38.48 15.66 -3.96
C TYR A 1104 38.92 16.46 -5.18
N ASP A 1105 37.96 16.78 -6.05
CA ASP A 1105 38.18 17.50 -7.32
C ASP A 1105 39.28 16.89 -8.21
N GLY A 1106 39.25 15.56 -8.35
CA GLY A 1106 40.23 14.82 -9.16
C GLY A 1106 41.61 14.63 -8.51
N ILE A 1107 41.92 15.30 -7.38
CA ILE A 1107 43.22 15.27 -6.68
C ILE A 1107 43.17 14.32 -5.47
N LEU A 1108 44.27 13.60 -5.23
CA LEU A 1108 44.44 12.72 -4.06
C LEU A 1108 45.13 13.46 -2.91
N TRP A 1109 44.44 13.52 -1.77
CA TRP A 1109 44.90 14.18 -0.55
C TRP A 1109 45.20 13.15 0.55
N PHE A 1110 46.19 13.40 1.41
CA PHE A 1110 46.48 12.57 2.58
C PHE A 1110 46.44 13.39 3.89
N ASN A 1111 46.13 12.74 5.01
CA ASN A 1111 46.09 13.41 6.31
C ASN A 1111 47.50 13.65 6.87
N LYS A 1112 47.80 14.91 7.21
CA LYS A 1112 49.11 15.35 7.71
C LYS A 1112 49.47 14.69 9.04
N GLU A 1113 48.59 14.77 10.03
CA GLU A 1113 48.85 14.31 11.39
C GLU A 1113 49.16 12.81 11.40
N ARG A 1114 48.41 12.03 10.62
CA ARG A 1114 48.62 10.58 10.46
C ARG A 1114 49.93 10.27 9.73
N PHE A 1115 50.34 11.11 8.78
CA PHE A 1115 51.63 10.97 8.12
C PHE A 1115 52.80 11.19 9.09
N GLU A 1116 52.76 12.27 9.88
CA GLU A 1116 53.79 12.52 10.90
C GLU A 1116 53.82 11.40 11.96
N GLN A 1117 52.64 10.91 12.36
CA GLN A 1117 52.47 9.83 13.32
C GLN A 1117 53.11 8.51 12.84
N ILE A 1118 52.86 8.08 11.60
CA ILE A 1118 53.44 6.82 11.10
C ILE A 1118 54.97 6.91 10.97
N LEU A 1119 55.50 8.04 10.53
CA LEU A 1119 56.95 8.23 10.44
C LEU A 1119 57.62 8.13 11.82
N TRP A 1120 56.96 8.68 12.84
CA TRP A 1120 57.42 8.56 14.21
C TRP A 1120 57.41 7.09 14.68
N TRP A 1121 56.34 6.35 14.41
CA TRP A 1121 56.25 4.94 14.80
C TRP A 1121 57.28 4.06 14.11
N LEU A 1122 57.50 4.25 12.81
CA LEU A 1122 58.55 3.55 12.06
C LEU A 1122 59.94 3.82 12.65
N PHE A 1123 60.19 5.07 13.06
CA PHE A 1123 61.42 5.44 13.77
C PHE A 1123 61.53 4.76 15.14
N ALA A 1124 60.46 4.77 15.95
CA ALA A 1124 60.44 4.19 17.28
C ALA A 1124 60.74 2.68 17.26
N ILE A 1125 60.08 1.92 16.38
CA ILE A 1125 60.35 0.47 16.26
C ILE A 1125 61.76 0.19 15.75
N ALA A 1126 62.30 1.03 14.85
CA ALA A 1126 63.68 0.90 14.38
C ALA A 1126 64.69 1.10 15.52
N VAL A 1127 64.46 2.07 16.41
CA VAL A 1127 65.30 2.27 17.60
C VAL A 1127 65.25 1.04 18.52
N VAL A 1128 64.07 0.50 18.79
CA VAL A 1128 63.92 -0.73 19.62
C VAL A 1128 64.68 -1.90 19.00
N GLN A 1129 64.60 -2.07 17.68
CA GLN A 1129 65.29 -3.15 16.98
C GLN A 1129 66.81 -2.95 16.90
N ILE A 1130 67.32 -1.73 16.69
CA ILE A 1130 68.76 -1.46 16.62
C ILE A 1130 69.42 -1.71 17.99
N VAL A 1131 68.80 -1.23 19.07
CA VAL A 1131 69.39 -1.30 20.42
C VAL A 1131 69.32 -2.72 21.01
N SER A 1132 68.35 -3.53 20.59
CA SER A 1132 68.21 -4.92 21.06
C SER A 1132 69.18 -5.92 20.41
N ARG A 1133 69.92 -5.52 19.36
CA ARG A 1133 70.88 -6.39 18.65
C ARG A 1133 72.11 -6.70 19.52
N THR A 1134 72.35 -7.99 19.76
CA THR A 1134 73.41 -8.48 20.66
C THR A 1134 74.84 -8.27 20.10
N ARG A 1135 74.99 -8.03 18.79
CA ARG A 1135 76.30 -7.90 18.09
C ARG A 1135 76.70 -6.45 17.73
N VAL A 1136 76.00 -5.44 18.28
CA VAL A 1136 76.22 -4.03 17.92
C VAL A 1136 76.83 -3.28 19.12
N THR A 1137 77.96 -2.60 18.93
CA THR A 1137 78.54 -1.71 19.95
C THR A 1137 77.66 -0.47 20.15
N LYS A 1138 77.69 0.13 21.35
CA LYS A 1138 76.91 1.34 21.66
C LYS A 1138 77.14 2.47 20.63
N ASP A 1139 78.39 2.69 20.21
CA ASP A 1139 78.73 3.69 19.19
C ASP A 1139 78.11 3.40 17.82
N LYS A 1140 78.09 2.12 17.41
CA LYS A 1140 77.47 1.70 16.15
C LYS A 1140 75.95 1.84 16.20
N ALA A 1141 75.32 1.57 17.35
CA ALA A 1141 73.89 1.82 17.55
C ALA A 1141 73.55 3.32 17.46
N ILE A 1142 74.36 4.18 18.09
CA ILE A 1142 74.23 5.65 18.00
C ILE A 1142 74.30 6.12 16.54
N GLN A 1143 75.26 5.59 15.78
CA GLN A 1143 75.44 5.92 14.36
C GLN A 1143 74.25 5.44 13.50
N GLU A 1144 73.79 4.20 13.69
CA GLU A 1144 72.65 3.64 12.95
C GLU A 1144 71.36 4.41 13.24
N ILE A 1145 71.09 4.77 14.51
CA ILE A 1145 69.92 5.59 14.88
C ILE A 1145 69.98 6.96 14.19
N GLY A 1146 71.15 7.60 14.14
CA GLY A 1146 71.33 8.87 13.44
C GLY A 1146 71.06 8.77 11.93
N GLN A 1147 71.47 7.67 11.29
CA GLN A 1147 71.22 7.44 9.85
C GLN A 1147 69.74 7.21 9.55
N VAL A 1148 69.06 6.42 10.38
CA VAL A 1148 67.61 6.19 10.24
C VAL A 1148 66.84 7.50 10.42
N PHE A 1149 67.24 8.33 11.39
CA PHE A 1149 66.62 9.63 11.61
C PHE A 1149 66.82 10.61 10.45
N ASP A 1150 67.98 10.57 9.76
CA ASP A 1150 68.21 11.38 8.56
C ASP A 1150 67.19 11.06 7.44
N ILE A 1151 66.77 9.79 7.29
CA ILE A 1151 65.74 9.37 6.33
C ILE A 1151 64.37 9.93 6.72
N VAL A 1152 64.00 9.77 7.99
CA VAL A 1152 62.73 10.28 8.53
C VAL A 1152 62.63 11.80 8.35
N ASN A 1153 63.72 12.54 8.58
CA ASN A 1153 63.76 13.99 8.32
C ASN A 1153 63.58 14.35 6.85
N LYS A 1154 64.13 13.54 5.91
CA LYS A 1154 63.89 13.75 4.47
C LYS A 1154 62.41 13.57 4.12
N TRP A 1155 61.75 12.57 4.69
CA TRP A 1155 60.32 12.33 4.48
C TRP A 1155 59.43 13.41 5.11
N LEU A 1156 59.75 13.86 6.32
CA LEU A 1156 59.08 15.02 6.94
C LEU A 1156 59.27 16.32 6.14
N ALA A 1157 60.45 16.52 5.55
CA ALA A 1157 60.68 17.67 4.69
C ALA A 1157 59.88 17.58 3.38
N ALA A 1158 59.68 16.37 2.83
CA ALA A 1158 58.90 16.16 1.62
C ALA A 1158 57.39 16.35 1.86
N GLU A 1159 56.89 15.96 3.04
CA GLU A 1159 55.52 16.24 3.46
C GLU A 1159 55.21 17.74 3.46
N LYS A 1160 56.08 18.57 4.06
CA LYS A 1160 55.91 20.03 4.08
C LYS A 1160 55.86 20.68 2.69
N GLU A 1161 56.60 20.13 1.73
CA GLU A 1161 56.65 20.61 0.34
C GLU A 1161 55.50 20.08 -0.52
N SER A 1162 54.80 19.04 -0.06
CA SER A 1162 53.75 18.37 -0.82
C SER A 1162 52.39 19.08 -0.79
N GLU A 1163 52.20 20.04 0.13
CA GLU A 1163 50.89 20.62 0.42
C GLU A 1163 49.81 19.55 0.67
N TYR A 1164 50.21 18.39 1.22
CA TYR A 1164 49.36 17.24 1.52
C TYR A 1164 48.75 16.51 0.30
N GLN A 1165 49.28 16.78 -0.90
CA GLN A 1165 48.89 16.11 -2.14
C GLN A 1165 49.82 14.92 -2.40
N VAL A 1166 49.24 13.76 -2.71
CA VAL A 1166 50.00 12.52 -2.93
C VAL A 1166 50.99 12.65 -4.08
N GLU A 1167 50.61 13.34 -5.16
CA GLU A 1167 51.48 13.53 -6.34
C GLU A 1167 52.70 14.42 -6.02
N LYS A 1168 52.48 15.56 -5.37
CA LYS A 1168 53.57 16.48 -4.95
C LYS A 1168 54.49 15.83 -3.91
N LEU A 1169 53.95 15.00 -3.03
CA LEU A 1169 54.74 14.21 -2.09
C LEU A 1169 55.70 13.27 -2.83
N TRP A 1170 55.22 12.59 -3.88
CA TRP A 1170 56.07 11.73 -4.70
C TRP A 1170 57.19 12.48 -5.40
N GLU A 1171 56.89 13.65 -5.96
CA GLU A 1171 57.88 14.49 -6.63
C GLU A 1171 58.97 14.95 -5.66
N SER A 1172 58.59 15.44 -4.48
CA SER A 1172 59.54 15.89 -3.46
C SER A 1172 60.40 14.74 -2.91
N LEU A 1173 59.81 13.56 -2.69
CA LEU A 1173 60.55 12.36 -2.25
C LEU A 1173 61.60 11.90 -3.29
N LYS A 1174 61.26 11.94 -4.58
CA LYS A 1174 62.21 11.63 -5.68
C LYS A 1174 63.34 12.67 -5.75
N ALA A 1175 63.01 13.96 -5.63
CA ALA A 1175 64.02 15.03 -5.64
C ALA A 1175 65.02 14.92 -4.48
N LYS A 1176 64.55 14.64 -3.26
CA LYS A 1176 65.38 14.56 -2.04
C LYS A 1176 66.21 13.27 -1.91
N SER A 1177 65.93 12.25 -2.73
CA SER A 1177 66.70 11.00 -2.78
C SER A 1177 67.81 11.02 -3.83
N GLY A 1178 67.88 12.05 -4.70
CA GLY A 1178 68.90 12.18 -5.73
C GLY A 1178 68.67 11.30 -6.96
N PHE A 1179 67.46 10.77 -7.15
CA PHE A 1179 67.12 9.94 -8.30
C PHE A 1179 66.94 10.80 -9.57
N THR A 1180 67.81 10.62 -10.55
CA THR A 1180 67.67 11.20 -11.90
C THR A 1180 67.28 10.10 -12.88
N GLU A 1181 66.10 10.21 -13.49
CA GLU A 1181 65.72 9.35 -14.62
C GLU A 1181 66.74 9.53 -15.75
N LYS A 1182 67.43 8.45 -16.14
CA LYS A 1182 68.17 8.42 -17.40
C LYS A 1182 67.16 8.58 -18.54
N LYS A 1183 67.03 9.79 -19.08
CA LYS A 1183 66.49 10.00 -20.43
C LYS A 1183 67.40 9.29 -21.43
N THR A 1184 67.00 8.12 -21.90
CA THR A 1184 67.56 7.53 -23.13
C THR A 1184 67.04 8.34 -24.30
N GLY A 1185 67.85 9.29 -24.77
CA GLY A 1185 67.66 9.93 -26.06
C GLY A 1185 68.00 8.95 -27.18
N SER A 1186 67.06 8.74 -28.10
CA SER A 1186 67.31 8.21 -29.43
C SER A 1186 66.96 9.31 -30.42
N SER A 1187 67.99 9.74 -31.14
CA SER A 1187 68.01 10.75 -32.20
C SER A 1187 66.94 10.55 -33.28
N ASN A 1188 66.22 11.62 -33.60
CA ASN A 1188 65.61 11.81 -34.91
C ASN A 1188 66.64 12.38 -35.88
N GLN A 1189 67.05 11.61 -36.88
CA GLN A 1189 67.50 12.13 -38.17
C GLN A 1189 66.94 11.25 -39.28
N GLU A 1190 66.13 11.90 -40.12
CA GLU A 1190 65.81 11.68 -41.53
C GLU A 1190 65.88 10.28 -42.15
N GLY A 1191 64.77 9.92 -42.81
CA GLY A 1191 64.84 9.36 -44.16
C GLY A 1191 64.12 8.03 -44.36
N GLY A 1192 63.12 8.03 -45.25
CA GLY A 1192 62.85 6.84 -46.09
C GLY A 1192 61.49 6.17 -45.94
N ARG A 1193 60.60 6.51 -46.88
CA ARG A 1193 59.41 5.75 -47.32
C ARG A 1193 59.57 4.22 -47.25
N ALA A 1194 58.54 3.51 -46.78
CA ALA A 1194 57.56 2.83 -47.65
C ALA A 1194 56.84 1.64 -46.95
N LYS A 1195 55.50 1.67 -47.09
CA LYS A 1195 54.60 0.53 -47.39
C LYS A 1195 54.37 -0.61 -46.38
N THR A 1196 53.07 -0.82 -46.19
CA THR A 1196 52.29 -2.09 -46.20
C THR A 1196 52.05 -2.88 -44.90
N GLY A 1197 50.76 -3.24 -44.69
CA GLY A 1197 50.30 -4.44 -43.97
C GLY A 1197 49.67 -4.15 -42.60
N VAL A 1198 48.37 -3.87 -42.47
CA VAL A 1198 47.24 -4.82 -42.41
C VAL A 1198 47.26 -5.79 -41.22
N LYS A 1199 46.28 -5.61 -40.31
CA LYS A 1199 45.62 -6.58 -39.38
C LYS A 1199 46.54 -7.21 -38.31
N ARG A 1200 46.14 -7.41 -37.04
CA ARG A 1200 44.89 -8.01 -36.54
C ARG A 1200 44.88 -7.96 -35.00
N LYS A 1201 43.71 -7.62 -34.45
CA LYS A 1201 43.01 -8.24 -33.30
C LYS A 1201 43.71 -8.46 -31.94
N LYS A 1202 42.98 -7.94 -30.94
CA LYS A 1202 42.38 -8.60 -29.76
C LYS A 1202 43.19 -8.66 -28.45
N LYS A 1203 42.51 -8.06 -27.47
CA LYS A 1203 42.02 -8.63 -26.19
C LYS A 1203 42.80 -8.31 -24.91
N GLU A 1204 42.03 -7.68 -24.02
CA GLU A 1204 41.82 -8.02 -22.61
C GLU A 1204 43.00 -7.87 -21.64
N LYS A 1205 42.87 -6.92 -20.71
CA LYS A 1205 42.47 -7.15 -19.30
C LYS A 1205 42.37 -5.78 -18.62
N GLN A 1206 41.19 -5.36 -18.16
CA GLN A 1206 40.75 -5.49 -16.76
C GLN A 1206 41.81 -5.03 -15.78
N TRP A 1207 41.61 -3.85 -15.19
CA TRP A 1207 41.54 -3.60 -13.74
C TRP A 1207 40.47 -2.53 -13.51
#